data_AF-A0AAC9IM35-F1
#
_entry.id   AF-A0AAC9IM35-F1
#
_cell.length_a   1.000
_cell.length_b   1.000
_cell.length_c   1.000
_cell.angle_alpha   90.00
_cell.angle_beta   90.00
_cell.angle_gamma   90.00
#
_symmetry.space_group_name_H-M   'P 1'
#
loop_
_entity.id
_entity.type
_entity.pdbx_description
1 polymer ?
#
loop_
_entity_poly.entity_id
_entity_poly.type
_entity_poly.pdbx_seq_one_letter_code
_entity_poly.pdbx_strand_id
1 'polypeptide(L)'
;MDKNYTTQDRGNKKDYQQYLEAMDTIAIEKVASASVFFEAKEGNVLVDVGMASGTSTAILAQLFPKLQIIGIDINPKMVQIAEETYNLPNLSFQEDDGEKLLTFEKNTISGFFNCSAIHHITSYNDYDNNRAYNTLRRQVELLKDKGVLVIRDFVKVEQQEVILELSTLTKEGNPSDAELFIQFSQTARSLAKEKGFPIEELEPLKPNTRRFHAFYTDVVEFIRRKDYYANWDIELQEEYGYYTQKEFETIFKELGLRIIISTPIYNQWIINNRYKDHFTIYNLAGEEIGFPPTNYLIVGEKVPGGKQLQLTRHLPKKDTPFLTLSTFKNINTNRLYDIVKRPNKVIDIIPYRNSDSGLKVIAKHGYPRPLANVKADSPILDGKQYSGYIPEGLAIAETDNIKTEIENRFNIKPEEYETIRTSLNYYTSPGGINEKVTSIFIELHSPISLNTPLNEGYSGFKDSGYLHEYDAVQLLNTAQTGALVEARLEVNIYNLFLKLAIPLPKWLGQKTAIQNVEKIHATDLEKLLQLNTKEYIHNDSQAGFLKTHRASFEATGIDKDSAILEYVSPTHYSTNTVITLPVFKNNGAFYIGLETRSLPVPQIFTNNSTIITVPAFRLSKEVRNYYDLEQYLNTLKFGNSNVIGYSKLGEKYFPSIGITPEQVYPYIIHLDQPTDTLHWIKINDLMNNLDKIVDTHLLIALCRLYHSQQ
;
A
#
# COMPACT_ATOMS: atom_id res chain seq x y z
N MET A 1 -27.51 -22.55 19.48
CA MET A 1 -26.88 -21.28 19.90
C MET A 1 -26.10 -21.52 21.16
N ASP A 2 -24.79 -21.21 21.14
CA ASP A 2 -23.98 -21.13 22.35
C ASP A 2 -24.49 -19.96 23.21
N LYS A 3 -24.52 -20.11 24.55
CA LYS A 3 -25.13 -19.12 25.45
C LYS A 3 -24.44 -17.74 25.40
N ASN A 4 -23.21 -17.68 24.91
CA ASN A 4 -22.43 -16.44 24.86
C ASN A 4 -22.82 -15.52 23.69
N TYR A 5 -23.36 -16.07 22.60
CA TYR A 5 -23.77 -15.26 21.44
C TYR A 5 -25.13 -14.59 21.61
N THR A 6 -25.93 -15.00 22.61
CA THR A 6 -27.25 -14.39 22.83
C THR A 6 -27.17 -12.93 23.29
N THR A 7 -26.01 -12.48 23.78
CA THR A 7 -25.81 -11.06 24.16
C THR A 7 -25.47 -10.14 22.98
N GLN A 8 -25.21 -10.70 21.79
CA GLN A 8 -25.13 -9.91 20.54
C GLN A 8 -26.51 -9.43 20.06
N ASP A 9 -27.60 -9.93 20.65
CA ASP A 9 -28.94 -9.57 20.23
C ASP A 9 -29.25 -8.11 20.59
N ARG A 10 -29.25 -7.23 19.59
CA ARG A 10 -29.52 -5.80 19.74
C ARG A 10 -31.01 -5.47 19.91
N GLY A 11 -31.86 -6.49 20.09
CA GLY A 11 -33.27 -6.32 20.43
C GLY A 11 -34.18 -6.18 19.21
N ASN A 12 -34.92 -5.09 19.12
CA ASN A 12 -36.00 -4.95 18.13
C ASN A 12 -35.45 -4.56 16.73
N LYS A 13 -36.30 -4.69 15.69
CA LYS A 13 -35.93 -4.48 14.27
C LYS A 13 -35.33 -3.08 14.00
N LYS A 14 -35.69 -2.06 14.77
CA LYS A 14 -35.23 -0.67 14.59
C LYS A 14 -33.79 -0.47 15.07
N ASP A 15 -33.42 -1.12 16.17
CA ASP A 15 -32.07 -1.05 16.76
C ASP A 15 -31.05 -1.78 15.87
N TYR A 16 -31.48 -2.88 15.22
CA TYR A 16 -30.71 -3.54 14.17
C TYR A 16 -30.53 -2.64 12.93
N GLN A 17 -31.58 -1.95 12.47
CA GLN A 17 -31.48 -1.07 11.29
C GLN A 17 -30.49 0.08 11.49
N GLN A 18 -30.49 0.75 12.64
CA GLN A 18 -29.55 1.85 12.92
C GLN A 18 -28.09 1.39 12.99
N TYR A 19 -27.84 0.20 13.54
CA TYR A 19 -26.50 -0.40 13.54
C TYR A 19 -26.02 -0.75 12.12
N LEU A 20 -26.90 -1.34 11.30
CA LEU A 20 -26.58 -1.75 9.94
C LEU A 20 -26.32 -0.54 9.00
N GLU A 21 -27.12 0.52 9.08
CA GLU A 21 -26.93 1.74 8.28
C GLU A 21 -25.54 2.37 8.47
N ALA A 22 -25.03 2.37 9.72
CA ALA A 22 -23.70 2.89 10.03
C ALA A 22 -22.57 1.99 9.47
N MET A 23 -22.77 0.66 9.45
CA MET A 23 -21.81 -0.29 8.86
C MET A 23 -21.82 -0.23 7.32
N ASP A 24 -23.00 -0.13 6.72
CA ASP A 24 -23.23 -0.14 5.28
C ASP A 24 -22.63 1.10 4.59
N THR A 25 -22.66 2.25 5.27
CA THR A 25 -22.07 3.51 4.76
C THR A 25 -20.57 3.38 4.46
N ILE A 26 -19.86 2.49 5.16
CA ILE A 26 -18.40 2.30 5.03
C ILE A 26 -18.08 1.05 4.18
N ALA A 27 -19.05 0.16 3.94
CA ALA A 27 -18.86 -1.15 3.30
C ALA A 27 -18.15 -1.06 1.93
N ILE A 28 -18.45 -0.04 1.12
CA ILE A 28 -17.82 0.16 -0.19
C ILE A 28 -16.29 0.33 -0.05
N GLU A 29 -15.82 1.12 0.90
CA GLU A 29 -14.37 1.29 1.14
C GLU A 29 -13.75 -0.02 1.63
N LYS A 30 -14.44 -0.73 2.52
CA LYS A 30 -13.97 -2.01 3.06
C LYS A 30 -13.79 -3.03 1.94
N VAL A 31 -14.81 -3.19 1.11
CA VAL A 31 -14.80 -4.12 -0.03
C VAL A 31 -13.81 -3.67 -1.10
N ALA A 32 -13.71 -2.38 -1.41
CA ALA A 32 -12.73 -1.88 -2.39
C ALA A 32 -11.28 -2.20 -1.97
N SER A 33 -10.96 -2.08 -0.69
CA SER A 33 -9.61 -2.39 -0.17
C SER A 33 -9.24 -3.88 -0.25
N ALA A 34 -10.23 -4.78 -0.31
CA ALA A 34 -10.04 -6.23 -0.30
C ALA A 34 -10.27 -6.90 -1.66
N SER A 35 -11.23 -6.41 -2.44
CA SER A 35 -11.63 -6.99 -3.73
C SER A 35 -10.50 -7.05 -4.73
N VAL A 36 -9.54 -6.11 -4.66
CA VAL A 36 -8.36 -6.07 -5.55
C VAL A 36 -7.50 -7.34 -5.50
N PHE A 37 -7.66 -8.20 -4.50
CA PHE A 37 -6.90 -9.44 -4.34
C PHE A 37 -7.59 -10.69 -4.89
N PHE A 38 -8.89 -10.62 -5.22
CA PHE A 38 -9.63 -11.78 -5.72
C PHE A 38 -9.56 -11.87 -7.24
N GLU A 39 -9.44 -13.09 -7.75
CA GLU A 39 -9.42 -13.38 -9.18
C GLU A 39 -10.86 -13.57 -9.71
N ALA A 40 -11.27 -12.72 -10.65
CA ALA A 40 -12.60 -12.70 -11.27
C ALA A 40 -12.81 -13.83 -12.30
N LYS A 41 -12.55 -15.09 -11.92
CA LYS A 41 -12.63 -16.26 -12.80
C LYS A 41 -13.88 -17.11 -12.52
N GLU A 42 -14.52 -17.57 -13.59
CA GLU A 42 -15.68 -18.46 -13.50
C GLU A 42 -15.35 -19.77 -12.76
N GLY A 43 -16.27 -20.22 -11.91
CA GLY A 43 -16.09 -21.37 -11.03
C GLY A 43 -15.29 -21.08 -9.75
N ASN A 44 -14.78 -19.86 -9.56
CA ASN A 44 -14.23 -19.45 -8.27
C ASN A 44 -15.36 -19.19 -7.26
N VAL A 45 -15.12 -19.60 -6.01
CA VAL A 45 -16.00 -19.36 -4.85
C VAL A 45 -15.31 -18.42 -3.88
N LEU A 46 -16.00 -17.36 -3.47
CA LEU A 46 -15.56 -16.41 -2.44
C LEU A 46 -16.54 -16.43 -1.27
N VAL A 47 -16.01 -16.62 -0.06
CA VAL A 47 -16.80 -16.69 1.18
C VAL A 47 -16.54 -15.45 2.04
N ASP A 48 -17.62 -14.75 2.41
CA ASP A 48 -17.61 -13.61 3.33
C ASP A 48 -18.03 -14.09 4.73
N VAL A 49 -17.10 -14.04 5.69
CA VAL A 49 -17.26 -14.62 7.04
C VAL A 49 -17.68 -13.55 8.03
N GLY A 50 -18.85 -13.73 8.66
CA GLY A 50 -19.45 -12.75 9.56
C GLY A 50 -20.12 -11.62 8.77
N MET A 51 -20.99 -11.98 7.83
CA MET A 51 -21.55 -11.05 6.84
C MET A 51 -22.51 -10.00 7.42
N ALA A 52 -23.04 -10.21 8.63
CA ALA A 52 -24.08 -9.39 9.23
C ALA A 52 -25.29 -9.19 8.28
N SER A 53 -25.57 -7.95 7.85
CA SER A 53 -26.68 -7.65 6.91
C SER A 53 -26.50 -8.23 5.50
N GLY A 54 -25.31 -8.73 5.15
CA GLY A 54 -25.00 -9.21 3.80
C GLY A 54 -24.61 -8.11 2.81
N THR A 55 -24.52 -6.84 3.23
CA THR A 55 -24.21 -5.71 2.33
C THR A 55 -22.84 -5.85 1.65
N SER A 56 -21.78 -6.18 2.41
CA SER A 56 -20.44 -6.38 1.83
C SER A 56 -20.43 -7.56 0.85
N THR A 57 -21.13 -8.63 1.19
CA THR A 57 -21.32 -9.82 0.35
C THR A 57 -22.04 -9.49 -0.96
N ALA A 58 -23.11 -8.70 -0.90
CA ALA A 58 -23.85 -8.25 -2.08
C ALA A 58 -23.01 -7.34 -2.99
N ILE A 59 -22.21 -6.43 -2.42
CA ILE A 59 -21.27 -5.61 -3.19
C ILE A 59 -20.23 -6.51 -3.89
N LEU A 60 -19.69 -7.52 -3.20
CA LEU A 60 -18.77 -8.49 -3.81
C LEU A 60 -19.43 -9.24 -4.98
N ALA A 61 -20.69 -9.66 -4.85
CA ALA A 61 -21.43 -10.33 -5.91
C ALA A 61 -21.64 -9.46 -7.15
N GLN A 62 -21.87 -8.15 -6.95
CA GLN A 62 -21.96 -7.19 -8.06
C GLN A 62 -20.60 -6.93 -8.72
N LEU A 63 -19.53 -6.85 -7.93
CA LEU A 63 -18.17 -6.64 -8.45
C LEU A 63 -17.64 -7.87 -9.20
N PHE A 64 -18.05 -9.07 -8.80
CA PHE A 64 -17.59 -10.34 -9.35
C PHE A 64 -18.74 -11.20 -9.85
N PRO A 65 -19.44 -10.81 -10.93
CA PRO A 65 -20.62 -11.53 -11.43
C PRO A 65 -20.32 -12.96 -11.92
N LYS A 66 -19.04 -13.28 -12.14
CA LYS A 66 -18.57 -14.62 -12.54
C LYS A 66 -18.21 -15.53 -11.37
N LEU A 67 -18.13 -14.99 -10.15
CA LEU A 67 -17.83 -15.75 -8.95
C LEU A 67 -19.11 -16.17 -8.25
N GLN A 68 -19.09 -17.33 -7.60
CA GLN A 68 -20.08 -17.65 -6.58
C GLN A 68 -19.68 -16.96 -5.28
N ILE A 69 -20.55 -16.11 -4.75
CA ILE A 69 -20.34 -15.39 -3.51
C ILE A 69 -21.26 -15.95 -2.44
N ILE A 70 -20.67 -16.36 -1.31
CA ILE A 70 -21.39 -16.97 -0.20
C ILE A 70 -21.14 -16.15 1.06
N GLY A 71 -22.19 -15.54 1.62
CA GLY A 71 -22.13 -14.90 2.93
C GLY A 71 -22.52 -15.88 4.03
N ILE A 72 -21.73 -15.91 5.10
CA ILE A 72 -22.04 -16.76 6.26
C ILE A 72 -22.18 -15.95 7.53
N ASP A 73 -23.13 -16.35 8.37
CA ASP A 73 -23.32 -15.79 9.70
C ASP A 73 -23.78 -16.89 10.68
N ILE A 74 -23.39 -16.78 11.94
CA ILE A 74 -23.83 -17.71 12.99
C ILE A 74 -25.26 -17.41 13.46
N ASN A 75 -25.76 -16.20 13.19
CA ASN A 75 -27.10 -15.78 13.56
C ASN A 75 -28.10 -16.02 12.42
N PRO A 76 -29.05 -16.97 12.55
CA PRO A 76 -30.02 -17.26 11.51
C PRO A 76 -30.91 -16.05 11.14
N LYS A 77 -31.10 -15.10 12.07
CA LYS A 77 -31.85 -13.86 11.80
C LYS A 77 -31.11 -12.95 10.82
N MET A 78 -29.77 -12.91 10.88
CA MET A 78 -28.96 -12.14 9.94
C MET A 78 -29.03 -12.75 8.54
N VAL A 79 -28.95 -14.09 8.46
CA VAL A 79 -29.14 -14.84 7.20
C VAL A 79 -30.49 -14.50 6.58
N GLN A 80 -31.58 -14.58 7.36
CA GLN A 80 -32.92 -14.25 6.88
C GLN A 80 -33.00 -12.79 6.38
N ILE A 81 -32.45 -11.83 7.13
CA ILE A 81 -32.43 -10.42 6.71
C ILE A 81 -31.70 -10.25 5.38
N ALA A 82 -30.54 -10.90 5.22
CA ALA A 82 -29.74 -10.80 4.00
C ALA A 82 -30.47 -11.42 2.78
N GLU A 83 -31.08 -12.59 2.94
CA GLU A 83 -31.88 -13.26 1.90
C GLU A 83 -33.11 -12.44 1.47
N GLU A 84 -33.80 -11.81 2.41
CA GLU A 84 -34.94 -10.93 2.12
C GLU A 84 -34.51 -9.64 1.42
N THR A 85 -33.28 -9.17 1.66
CA THR A 85 -32.78 -7.87 1.17
C THR A 85 -32.11 -7.97 -0.20
N TYR A 86 -31.35 -9.03 -0.45
CA TYR A 86 -30.48 -9.14 -1.63
C TYR A 86 -30.82 -10.37 -2.48
N ASN A 87 -31.04 -10.15 -3.77
CA ASN A 87 -31.31 -11.21 -4.73
C ASN A 87 -30.46 -11.02 -6.00
N LEU A 88 -29.37 -11.78 -6.11
CA LEU A 88 -28.45 -11.79 -7.25
C LEU A 88 -28.17 -13.24 -7.67
N PRO A 89 -27.97 -13.53 -8.97
CA PRO A 89 -27.89 -14.91 -9.48
C PRO A 89 -26.67 -15.70 -8.99
N ASN A 90 -25.65 -15.00 -8.51
CA ASN A 90 -24.38 -15.56 -8.06
C ASN A 90 -24.14 -15.38 -6.55
N LEU A 91 -25.19 -15.03 -5.81
CA LEU A 91 -25.15 -14.73 -4.38
C LEU A 91 -26.01 -15.73 -3.60
N SER A 92 -25.47 -16.24 -2.50
CA SER A 92 -26.22 -17.04 -1.52
C SER A 92 -25.79 -16.71 -0.10
N PHE A 93 -26.68 -16.99 0.85
CA PHE A 93 -26.44 -16.80 2.27
C PHE A 93 -26.71 -18.10 3.03
N GLN A 94 -25.96 -18.36 4.09
CA GLN A 94 -26.13 -19.59 4.87
C GLN A 94 -25.72 -19.42 6.34
N GLU A 95 -26.37 -20.19 7.21
CA GLU A 95 -25.96 -20.30 8.62
C GLU A 95 -24.74 -21.23 8.74
N ASP A 96 -23.64 -20.73 9.30
CA ASP A 96 -22.47 -21.54 9.67
C ASP A 96 -21.66 -20.84 10.77
N ASP A 97 -20.85 -21.62 11.48
CA ASP A 97 -19.93 -21.12 12.50
C ASP A 97 -18.62 -20.67 11.83
N GLY A 98 -18.30 -19.37 11.92
CA GLY A 98 -17.11 -18.78 11.31
C GLY A 98 -15.78 -19.41 11.74
N GLU A 99 -15.70 -20.03 12.93
CA GLU A 99 -14.51 -20.78 13.38
C GLU A 99 -14.44 -22.18 12.73
N LYS A 100 -15.60 -22.83 12.52
CA LYS A 100 -15.66 -24.25 12.12
C LYS A 100 -15.88 -24.49 10.64
N LEU A 101 -16.69 -23.66 9.98
CA LEU A 101 -16.97 -23.71 8.54
C LEU A 101 -17.32 -25.12 8.06
N LEU A 102 -18.37 -25.71 8.64
CA LEU A 102 -18.71 -27.13 8.46
C LEU A 102 -19.35 -27.43 7.10
N THR A 103 -19.89 -26.41 6.43
CA THR A 103 -20.58 -26.53 5.14
C THR A 103 -19.64 -26.63 3.93
N PHE A 104 -18.33 -26.47 4.13
CA PHE A 104 -17.34 -26.40 3.05
C PHE A 104 -16.35 -27.56 3.04
N GLU A 105 -15.97 -27.97 1.83
CA GLU A 105 -14.98 -29.00 1.57
C GLU A 105 -13.56 -28.44 1.40
N LYS A 106 -12.56 -29.25 1.75
CA LYS A 106 -11.14 -28.86 1.66
C LYS A 106 -10.73 -28.57 0.22
N ASN A 107 -9.88 -27.55 0.05
CA ASN A 107 -9.30 -27.14 -1.24
C ASN A 107 -10.33 -26.75 -2.32
N THR A 108 -11.50 -26.24 -1.94
CA THR A 108 -12.55 -25.83 -2.89
C THR A 108 -12.71 -24.31 -2.99
N ILE A 109 -12.35 -23.58 -1.93
CA ILE A 109 -12.60 -22.14 -1.84
C ILE A 109 -11.49 -21.34 -2.50
N SER A 110 -11.86 -20.34 -3.30
CA SER A 110 -10.90 -19.49 -4.02
C SER A 110 -10.50 -18.26 -3.23
N GLY A 111 -11.38 -17.78 -2.34
CA GLY A 111 -11.02 -16.73 -1.40
C GLY A 111 -11.90 -16.68 -0.16
N PHE A 112 -11.33 -16.17 0.93
CA PHE A 112 -12.05 -15.79 2.14
C PHE A 112 -11.89 -14.30 2.37
N PHE A 113 -12.99 -13.65 2.74
CA PHE A 113 -13.01 -12.27 3.20
C PHE A 113 -13.50 -12.24 4.64
N ASN A 114 -12.65 -11.76 5.55
CA ASN A 114 -13.01 -11.52 6.95
C ASN A 114 -12.92 -10.02 7.20
N CYS A 115 -14.05 -9.38 7.47
CA CYS A 115 -14.09 -7.94 7.64
C CYS A 115 -14.75 -7.54 8.94
N SER A 116 -13.96 -7.14 9.94
CA SER A 116 -14.46 -6.83 11.29
C SER A 116 -15.28 -8.00 11.88
N ALA A 117 -14.77 -9.23 11.76
CA ALA A 117 -15.52 -10.44 12.13
C ALA A 117 -14.81 -11.30 13.18
N ILE A 118 -13.49 -11.45 13.08
CA ILE A 118 -12.74 -12.42 13.89
C ILE A 118 -12.64 -11.96 15.35
N HIS A 119 -12.57 -10.65 15.61
CA HIS A 119 -12.57 -10.14 16.98
C HIS A 119 -13.88 -10.46 17.74
N HIS A 120 -15.00 -10.69 17.05
CA HIS A 120 -16.22 -11.21 17.71
C HIS A 120 -16.04 -12.68 18.11
N ILE A 121 -15.41 -13.49 17.25
CA ILE A 121 -15.11 -14.90 17.55
C ILE A 121 -14.20 -15.00 18.78
N THR A 122 -13.26 -14.06 19.00
CA THR A 122 -12.48 -14.04 20.24
C THR A 122 -13.29 -13.49 21.42
N SER A 123 -13.86 -12.29 21.29
CA SER A 123 -14.53 -11.57 22.39
C SER A 123 -15.65 -12.36 23.07
N TYR A 124 -16.48 -13.04 22.28
CA TYR A 124 -17.63 -13.81 22.79
C TYR A 124 -17.27 -15.25 23.19
N ASN A 125 -15.99 -15.63 23.09
CA ASN A 125 -15.49 -16.94 23.50
C ASN A 125 -14.30 -16.74 24.46
N ASP A 126 -14.59 -16.09 25.59
CA ASP A 126 -13.66 -15.86 26.70
C ASP A 126 -12.41 -15.03 26.35
N TYR A 127 -12.50 -14.18 25.31
CA TYR A 127 -11.36 -13.41 24.78
C TYR A 127 -10.18 -14.31 24.37
N ASP A 128 -10.45 -15.56 23.97
CA ASP A 128 -9.42 -16.53 23.64
C ASP A 128 -8.88 -16.33 22.22
N ASN A 129 -7.67 -15.81 22.14
CA ASN A 129 -6.96 -15.62 20.87
C ASN A 129 -6.72 -16.93 20.11
N ASN A 130 -6.76 -18.12 20.74
CA ASN A 130 -6.65 -19.39 20.01
C ASN A 130 -7.83 -19.62 19.06
N ARG A 131 -8.99 -19.02 19.35
CA ARG A 131 -10.16 -19.07 18.46
C ARG A 131 -9.89 -18.40 17.13
N ALA A 132 -9.23 -17.24 17.14
CA ALA A 132 -8.78 -16.60 15.91
C ALA A 132 -7.83 -17.50 15.13
N TYR A 133 -6.85 -18.13 15.78
CA TYR A 133 -5.93 -19.08 15.13
C TYR A 133 -6.69 -20.25 14.48
N ASN A 134 -7.65 -20.86 15.19
CA ASN A 134 -8.47 -21.96 14.66
C ASN A 134 -9.26 -21.55 13.42
N THR A 135 -9.88 -20.37 13.45
CA THR A 135 -10.59 -19.77 12.30
C THR A 135 -9.66 -19.65 11.10
N LEU A 136 -8.48 -19.05 11.28
CA LEU A 136 -7.52 -18.87 10.19
C LEU A 136 -7.03 -20.22 9.64
N ARG A 137 -6.68 -21.16 10.53
CA ARG A 137 -6.26 -22.51 10.15
C ARG A 137 -7.33 -23.22 9.32
N ARG A 138 -8.58 -23.18 9.76
CA ARG A 138 -9.70 -23.81 9.06
C ARG A 138 -9.92 -23.20 7.67
N GLN A 139 -9.87 -21.88 7.55
CA GLN A 139 -10.00 -21.20 6.26
C GLN A 139 -8.86 -21.59 5.30
N VAL A 140 -7.62 -21.69 5.78
CA VAL A 140 -6.48 -22.13 4.95
C VAL A 140 -6.61 -23.60 4.51
N GLU A 141 -7.16 -24.49 5.34
CA GLU A 141 -7.49 -25.87 4.94
C GLU A 141 -8.52 -25.93 3.80
N LEU A 142 -9.47 -24.98 3.77
CA LEU A 142 -10.54 -24.90 2.79
C LEU A 142 -10.12 -24.22 1.48
N LEU A 143 -9.13 -23.33 1.53
CA LEU A 143 -8.60 -22.67 0.34
C LEU A 143 -7.97 -23.67 -0.64
N LYS A 144 -8.26 -23.52 -1.93
CA LYS A 144 -7.51 -24.17 -3.00
C LYS A 144 -6.09 -23.59 -3.11
N ASP A 145 -5.21 -24.25 -3.84
CA ASP A 145 -3.90 -23.70 -4.17
C ASP A 145 -4.04 -22.36 -4.91
N LYS A 146 -3.23 -21.38 -4.53
CA LYS A 146 -3.32 -19.95 -4.94
C LYS A 146 -4.60 -19.25 -4.49
N GLY A 147 -5.41 -19.87 -3.64
CA GLY A 147 -6.54 -19.21 -2.99
C GLY A 147 -6.07 -18.11 -2.04
N VAL A 148 -6.89 -17.07 -1.85
CA VAL A 148 -6.51 -15.86 -1.11
C VAL A 148 -7.31 -15.74 0.19
N LEU A 149 -6.61 -15.50 1.30
CA LEU A 149 -7.20 -15.12 2.58
C LEU A 149 -7.00 -13.62 2.80
N VAL A 150 -8.10 -12.88 2.92
CA VAL A 150 -8.10 -11.45 3.28
C VAL A 150 -8.66 -11.28 4.69
N ILE A 151 -7.90 -10.62 5.56
CA ILE A 151 -8.37 -10.14 6.87
C ILE A 151 -8.28 -8.62 6.87
N ARG A 152 -9.42 -7.97 7.05
CA ARG A 152 -9.54 -6.54 7.30
C ARG A 152 -10.21 -6.35 8.65
N ASP A 153 -9.41 -6.25 9.71
CA ASP A 153 -9.91 -6.22 11.08
C ASP A 153 -9.12 -5.19 11.91
N PHE A 154 -9.24 -5.23 13.23
CA PHE A 154 -8.40 -4.45 14.12
C PHE A 154 -7.04 -5.10 14.34
N VAL A 155 -6.07 -4.30 14.78
CA VAL A 155 -4.72 -4.76 15.15
C VAL A 155 -4.37 -4.29 16.55
N LYS A 156 -3.77 -5.19 17.32
CA LYS A 156 -3.18 -4.91 18.61
C LYS A 156 -1.86 -4.16 18.42
N VAL A 157 -1.66 -3.08 19.16
CA VAL A 157 -0.37 -2.40 19.19
C VAL A 157 0.65 -3.21 20.02
N GLU A 158 1.94 -3.04 19.74
CA GLU A 158 2.99 -3.64 20.57
C GLU A 158 2.85 -3.16 22.02
N GLN A 159 3.04 -4.09 22.96
CA GLN A 159 2.88 -3.79 24.38
C GLN A 159 3.99 -2.86 24.85
N GLN A 160 3.59 -1.70 25.36
CA GLN A 160 4.44 -0.70 25.98
C GLN A 160 3.61 0.15 26.93
N GLU A 161 4.26 0.91 27.79
CA GLU A 161 3.62 1.90 28.64
C GLU A 161 3.66 3.29 27.98
N VAL A 162 2.56 4.03 28.12
CA VAL A 162 2.40 5.38 27.54
C VAL A 162 1.71 6.31 28.53
N ILE A 163 1.77 7.60 28.23
CA ILE A 163 0.96 8.60 28.91
C ILE A 163 -0.12 9.08 27.95
N LEU A 164 -1.38 8.92 28.35
CA LEU A 164 -2.56 9.41 27.62
C LEU A 164 -3.04 10.72 28.26
N GLU A 165 -3.23 11.75 27.46
CA GLU A 165 -3.84 13.02 27.88
C GLU A 165 -5.23 13.18 27.26
N LEU A 166 -6.25 13.39 28.10
CA LEU A 166 -7.67 13.45 27.72
C LEU A 166 -8.32 14.73 28.23
N SER A 167 -9.33 15.21 27.51
CA SER A 167 -10.13 16.36 27.92
C SER A 167 -11.04 16.05 29.11
N THR A 168 -11.16 17.01 30.03
CA THR A 168 -12.15 16.99 31.12
C THR A 168 -13.46 17.69 30.77
N LEU A 169 -13.58 18.26 29.56
CA LEU A 169 -14.80 18.92 29.11
C LEU A 169 -15.92 17.89 28.97
N THR A 170 -17.06 18.19 29.58
CA THR A 170 -18.25 17.35 29.50
C THR A 170 -18.85 17.38 28.10
N LYS A 171 -19.36 16.24 27.65
CA LYS A 171 -20.10 16.10 26.40
C LYS A 171 -21.60 16.02 26.72
N GLU A 172 -22.44 16.51 25.83
CA GLU A 172 -23.89 16.43 26.05
C GLU A 172 -24.34 14.96 26.12
N GLY A 173 -24.96 14.56 27.24
CA GLY A 173 -25.43 13.19 27.47
C GLY A 173 -24.34 12.15 27.80
N ASN A 174 -23.05 12.50 27.74
CA ASN A 174 -21.93 11.57 27.91
C ASN A 174 -20.92 12.11 28.96
N PRO A 175 -20.18 11.24 29.69
CA PRO A 175 -19.04 11.66 30.49
C PRO A 175 -17.98 12.38 29.63
N SER A 176 -17.11 13.15 30.29
CA SER A 176 -15.88 13.63 29.61
C SER A 176 -15.00 12.44 29.23
N ASP A 177 -14.09 12.61 28.28
CA ASP A 177 -13.21 11.51 27.85
C ASP A 177 -12.34 11.00 29.01
N ALA A 178 -11.87 11.91 29.88
CA ALA A 178 -11.13 11.52 31.08
C ALA A 178 -11.95 10.69 32.08
N GLU A 179 -13.21 11.06 32.36
CA GLU A 179 -14.08 10.28 33.25
C GLU A 179 -14.46 8.94 32.62
N LEU A 180 -14.72 8.91 31.31
CA LEU A 180 -15.04 7.68 30.61
C LEU A 180 -13.85 6.71 30.62
N PHE A 181 -12.61 7.19 30.53
CA PHE A 181 -11.42 6.33 30.61
C PHE A 181 -11.26 5.68 31.98
N ILE A 182 -11.57 6.40 33.07
CA ILE A 182 -11.55 5.85 34.43
C ILE A 182 -12.65 4.79 34.62
N GLN A 183 -13.84 5.03 34.06
CA GLN A 183 -14.90 4.01 34.07
C GLN A 183 -14.50 2.79 33.25
N PHE A 184 -13.90 3.01 32.07
CA PHE A 184 -13.44 1.95 31.19
C PHE A 184 -12.36 1.10 31.85
N SER A 185 -11.40 1.70 32.55
CA SER A 185 -10.35 0.97 33.28
C SER A 185 -10.89 0.06 34.39
N GLN A 186 -12.12 0.26 34.84
CA GLN A 186 -12.78 -0.59 35.85
C GLN A 186 -13.71 -1.65 35.23
N THR A 187 -14.19 -1.43 34.01
CA THR A 187 -15.33 -2.17 33.43
C THR A 187 -15.03 -2.90 32.13
N ALA A 188 -13.89 -2.61 31.48
CA ALA A 188 -13.46 -3.26 30.25
C ALA A 188 -13.42 -4.78 30.38
N ARG A 189 -13.66 -5.48 29.26
CA ARG A 189 -13.79 -6.95 29.17
C ARG A 189 -14.90 -7.45 30.09
N SER A 190 -16.11 -6.94 29.90
CA SER A 190 -17.22 -7.14 30.84
C SER A 190 -17.71 -8.60 30.96
N LEU A 191 -17.37 -9.45 29.98
CA LEU A 191 -17.62 -10.90 30.02
C LEU A 191 -16.52 -11.68 30.75
N ALA A 192 -15.35 -11.07 30.99
CA ALA A 192 -14.24 -11.73 31.64
C ALA A 192 -14.47 -11.89 33.15
N LYS A 193 -13.79 -12.88 33.73
CA LYS A 193 -13.79 -13.10 35.18
C LYS A 193 -13.18 -11.93 35.93
N GLU A 194 -12.04 -11.44 35.44
CA GLU A 194 -11.34 -10.26 35.97
C GLU A 194 -11.52 -9.12 34.96
N LYS A 195 -12.09 -8.01 35.42
CA LYS A 195 -12.45 -6.86 34.58
C LYS A 195 -11.46 -5.71 34.76
N GLY A 196 -11.41 -4.83 33.75
CA GLY A 196 -10.62 -3.62 33.82
C GLY A 196 -9.11 -3.82 33.62
N PHE A 197 -8.34 -2.77 33.91
CA PHE A 197 -6.88 -2.70 33.78
C PHE A 197 -6.34 -1.55 34.66
N PRO A 198 -5.05 -1.59 35.07
CA PRO A 198 -4.49 -0.56 35.92
C PRO A 198 -4.25 0.76 35.18
N ILE A 199 -4.49 1.86 35.87
CA ILE A 199 -4.12 3.22 35.43
C ILE A 199 -3.52 3.99 36.62
N GLU A 200 -2.62 4.91 36.34
CA GLU A 200 -2.08 5.88 37.31
C GLU A 200 -2.32 7.29 36.78
N GLU A 201 -2.93 8.15 37.58
CA GLU A 201 -3.14 9.54 37.20
C GLU A 201 -1.89 10.37 37.48
N LEU A 202 -1.55 11.25 36.53
CA LEU A 202 -0.40 12.15 36.59
C LEU A 202 -0.84 13.60 36.62
N GLU A 203 0.05 14.47 37.07
CA GLU A 203 -0.16 15.92 37.02
C GLU A 203 -0.47 16.40 35.59
N PRO A 204 -1.51 17.22 35.40
CA PRO A 204 -1.90 17.73 34.10
C PRO A 204 -0.87 18.72 33.55
N LEU A 205 -0.66 18.73 32.23
CA LEU A 205 0.20 19.71 31.55
C LEU A 205 -0.58 20.86 30.93
N LYS A 206 -1.86 20.64 30.62
CA LYS A 206 -2.74 21.62 29.95
C LYS A 206 -4.00 21.85 30.79
N PRO A 207 -4.56 23.08 30.78
CA PRO A 207 -5.86 23.34 31.38
C PRO A 207 -6.95 22.42 30.79
N ASN A 208 -7.92 22.01 31.61
CA ASN A 208 -9.04 21.16 31.21
C ASN A 208 -8.62 19.80 30.62
N THR A 209 -7.50 19.25 31.09
CA THR A 209 -7.05 17.90 30.74
C THR A 209 -6.67 17.11 31.98
N ARG A 210 -6.70 15.78 31.87
CA ARG A 210 -6.12 14.83 32.83
C ARG A 210 -5.18 13.90 32.10
N ARG A 211 -4.15 13.42 32.79
CA ARG A 211 -3.10 12.56 32.23
C ARG A 211 -3.08 11.22 32.96
N PHE A 212 -2.92 10.15 32.21
CA PHE A 212 -2.94 8.79 32.72
C PHE A 212 -1.76 7.99 32.17
N HIS A 213 -0.98 7.41 33.06
CA HIS A 213 -0.03 6.36 32.74
C HIS A 213 -0.76 5.02 32.66
N ALA A 214 -0.63 4.32 31.53
CA ALA A 214 -1.34 3.07 31.24
C ALA A 214 -0.62 2.26 30.16
N PHE A 215 -1.01 0.99 30.01
CA PHE A 215 -0.57 0.18 28.87
C PHE A 215 -1.17 0.68 27.56
N TYR A 216 -0.33 0.77 26.53
CA TYR A 216 -0.73 1.29 25.23
C TYR A 216 -1.83 0.46 24.58
N THR A 217 -1.85 -0.85 24.83
CA THR A 217 -2.91 -1.75 24.37
C THR A 217 -4.28 -1.32 24.89
N ASP A 218 -4.40 -1.02 26.19
CA ASP A 218 -5.68 -0.64 26.80
C ASP A 218 -6.08 0.80 26.41
N VAL A 219 -5.10 1.69 26.23
CA VAL A 219 -5.32 3.04 25.66
C VAL A 219 -5.92 2.94 24.25
N VAL A 220 -5.37 2.09 23.38
CA VAL A 220 -5.84 1.92 22.00
C VAL A 220 -7.25 1.32 21.97
N GLU A 221 -7.51 0.35 22.84
CA GLU A 221 -8.83 -0.24 23.02
C GLU A 221 -9.88 0.80 23.45
N PHE A 222 -9.52 1.73 24.34
CA PHE A 222 -10.39 2.82 24.75
C PHE A 222 -10.70 3.80 23.61
N ILE A 223 -9.68 4.35 22.95
CA ILE A 223 -9.87 5.42 21.95
C ILE A 223 -10.63 4.94 20.70
N ARG A 224 -10.63 3.64 20.42
CA ARG A 224 -11.43 3.05 19.33
C ARG A 224 -12.93 3.00 19.67
N ARG A 225 -13.26 2.95 20.96
CA ARG A 225 -14.62 2.72 21.48
C ARG A 225 -15.28 3.92 22.14
N LYS A 226 -14.51 4.89 22.63
CA LYS A 226 -15.02 6.06 23.38
C LYS A 226 -16.17 6.82 22.67
N ASP A 227 -16.21 6.79 21.34
CA ASP A 227 -17.20 7.51 20.53
C ASP A 227 -18.50 6.71 20.32
N TYR A 228 -18.60 5.48 20.86
CA TYR A 228 -19.76 4.59 20.76
C TYR A 228 -20.55 4.47 22.08
N TYR A 229 -20.52 5.53 22.91
CA TYR A 229 -21.13 5.52 24.25
C TYR A 229 -22.63 5.15 24.29
N ALA A 230 -23.38 5.41 23.21
CA ALA A 230 -24.79 5.00 23.12
C ALA A 230 -25.01 3.47 23.25
N ASN A 231 -23.99 2.66 22.93
CA ASN A 231 -24.00 1.21 23.04
C ASN A 231 -22.91 0.70 24.01
N TRP A 232 -22.55 1.50 25.01
CA TRP A 232 -21.36 1.25 25.85
C TRP A 232 -21.33 -0.15 26.49
N ASP A 233 -22.45 -0.63 27.03
CA ASP A 233 -22.53 -1.96 27.65
C ASP A 233 -22.22 -3.11 26.68
N ILE A 234 -22.51 -2.93 25.39
CA ILE A 234 -22.15 -3.88 24.33
C ILE A 234 -20.67 -3.71 23.99
N GLU A 235 -20.20 -2.48 23.80
CA GLU A 235 -18.80 -2.18 23.47
C GLU A 235 -17.82 -2.66 24.56
N LEU A 236 -18.24 -2.70 25.83
CA LEU A 236 -17.46 -3.26 26.94
C LEU A 236 -17.27 -4.78 26.86
N GLN A 237 -18.12 -5.49 26.13
CA GLN A 237 -18.01 -6.94 25.91
C GLN A 237 -16.94 -7.28 24.87
N GLU A 238 -16.56 -6.33 24.02
CA GLU A 238 -15.63 -6.57 22.91
C GLU A 238 -14.18 -6.25 23.28
N GLU A 239 -13.25 -6.97 22.65
CA GLU A 239 -11.83 -6.63 22.56
C GLU A 239 -11.44 -6.63 21.08
N TYR A 240 -11.08 -5.46 20.56
CA TYR A 240 -10.87 -5.29 19.13
C TYR A 240 -9.53 -5.89 18.69
N GLY A 241 -8.43 -5.56 19.38
CA GLY A 241 -7.08 -6.00 19.03
C GLY A 241 -6.68 -7.35 19.63
N TYR A 242 -6.84 -8.44 18.87
CA TYR A 242 -6.46 -9.80 19.30
C TYR A 242 -5.03 -10.21 18.91
N TYR A 243 -4.48 -9.71 17.81
CA TYR A 243 -3.09 -9.96 17.40
C TYR A 243 -2.35 -8.68 17.01
N THR A 244 -1.05 -8.64 17.29
CA THR A 244 -0.16 -7.64 16.70
C THR A 244 0.09 -7.93 15.23
N GLN A 245 0.57 -6.93 14.49
CA GLN A 245 0.98 -7.13 13.09
C GLN A 245 1.99 -8.30 12.97
N LYS A 246 2.96 -8.39 13.88
CA LYS A 246 3.97 -9.45 13.87
C LYS A 246 3.37 -10.83 14.15
N GLU A 247 2.39 -10.91 15.05
CA GLU A 247 1.66 -12.16 15.33
C GLU A 247 0.86 -12.63 14.11
N PHE A 248 0.10 -11.73 13.47
CA PHE A 248 -0.57 -12.03 12.20
C PHE A 248 0.39 -12.55 11.13
N GLU A 249 1.50 -11.85 10.92
CA GLU A 249 2.51 -12.24 9.92
C GLU A 249 3.13 -13.61 10.24
N THR A 250 3.34 -13.92 11.52
CA THR A 250 3.89 -15.21 11.96
C THR A 250 2.89 -16.33 11.71
N ILE A 251 1.65 -16.15 12.13
CA ILE A 251 0.57 -17.13 11.94
C ILE A 251 0.33 -17.40 10.44
N PHE A 252 0.30 -16.37 9.60
CA PHE A 252 0.13 -16.55 8.15
C PHE A 252 1.22 -17.44 7.56
N LYS A 253 2.48 -17.23 7.99
CA LYS A 253 3.61 -18.06 7.53
C LYS A 253 3.51 -19.49 8.03
N GLU A 254 3.19 -19.69 9.30
CA GLU A 254 3.01 -21.03 9.89
C GLU A 254 1.89 -21.82 9.22
N LEU A 255 0.82 -21.14 8.79
CA LEU A 255 -0.28 -21.74 8.03
C LEU A 255 0.05 -21.95 6.54
N GLY A 256 1.25 -21.55 6.07
CA GLY A 256 1.67 -21.74 4.68
C GLY A 256 1.14 -20.67 3.71
N LEU A 257 0.71 -19.51 4.21
CA LEU A 257 0.33 -18.38 3.38
C LEU A 257 1.54 -17.51 3.05
N ARG A 258 1.69 -17.18 1.77
CA ARG A 258 2.60 -16.13 1.30
C ARG A 258 1.91 -14.79 1.45
N ILE A 259 2.48 -13.91 2.28
CA ILE A 259 1.94 -12.57 2.51
C ILE A 259 2.08 -11.72 1.24
N ILE A 260 0.95 -11.32 0.66
CA ILE A 260 0.91 -10.34 -0.44
C ILE A 260 1.17 -8.96 0.14
N ILE A 261 0.43 -8.60 1.19
CA ILE A 261 0.59 -7.34 1.93
C ILE A 261 0.16 -7.53 3.38
N SER A 262 0.86 -6.86 4.28
CA SER A 262 0.53 -6.71 5.71
C SER A 262 0.65 -5.24 6.05
N THR A 263 -0.44 -4.58 6.44
CA THR A 263 -0.48 -3.12 6.59
C THR A 263 -1.38 -2.65 7.73
N PRO A 264 -0.88 -1.78 8.63
CA PRO A 264 -1.76 -0.96 9.43
C PRO A 264 -2.54 0.01 8.53
N ILE A 265 -3.79 0.27 8.88
CA ILE A 265 -4.67 1.23 8.20
C ILE A 265 -4.80 2.47 9.08
N TYR A 266 -4.65 3.64 8.46
CA TYR A 266 -4.82 4.95 9.07
C TYR A 266 -5.95 5.70 8.35
N ASN A 267 -7.20 5.35 8.69
CA ASN A 267 -8.37 5.95 8.05
C ASN A 267 -8.42 7.45 8.38
N GLN A 268 -8.31 8.29 7.35
CA GLN A 268 -8.20 9.74 7.50
C GLN A 268 -9.47 10.37 8.06
N TRP A 269 -10.65 9.79 7.78
CA TRP A 269 -11.88 10.27 8.37
C TRP A 269 -11.89 10.04 9.88
N ILE A 270 -11.51 8.86 10.35
CA ILE A 270 -11.39 8.57 11.78
C ILE A 270 -10.35 9.49 12.43
N ILE A 271 -9.18 9.63 11.82
CA ILE A 271 -8.12 10.49 12.36
C ILE A 271 -8.62 11.93 12.51
N ASN A 272 -9.21 12.51 11.46
CA ASN A 272 -9.65 13.90 11.47
C ASN A 272 -10.87 14.18 12.35
N ASN A 273 -11.74 13.20 12.58
CA ASN A 273 -13.01 13.40 13.30
C ASN A 273 -13.05 12.79 14.70
N ARG A 274 -12.11 11.90 15.06
CA ARG A 274 -12.14 11.17 16.34
C ARG A 274 -10.82 11.18 17.11
N TYR A 275 -9.69 11.36 16.42
CA TYR A 275 -8.36 11.31 17.06
C TYR A 275 -7.75 12.72 17.23
N LYS A 276 -7.64 13.46 16.12
CA LYS A 276 -7.05 14.79 16.11
C LYS A 276 -7.80 15.72 17.08
N ASP A 277 -7.04 16.42 17.93
CA ASP A 277 -7.54 17.35 18.96
C ASP A 277 -8.44 16.70 20.04
N HIS A 278 -8.59 15.37 20.06
CA HIS A 278 -9.39 14.65 21.05
C HIS A 278 -8.56 13.98 22.15
N PHE A 279 -7.31 13.61 21.84
CA PHE A 279 -6.36 13.07 22.81
C PHE A 279 -4.93 13.30 22.33
N THR A 280 -3.97 13.16 23.24
CA THR A 280 -2.54 13.09 22.90
C THR A 280 -1.92 11.90 23.61
N ILE A 281 -1.06 11.16 22.91
CA ILE A 281 -0.32 10.02 23.46
C ILE A 281 1.16 10.37 23.47
N TYR A 282 1.78 10.21 24.63
CA TYR A 282 3.20 10.44 24.83
C TYR A 282 3.91 9.13 25.20
N ASN A 283 5.17 9.01 24.82
CA ASN A 283 6.06 8.04 25.45
C ASN A 283 6.39 8.45 26.89
N LEU A 284 7.09 7.59 27.63
CA LEU A 284 7.49 7.87 29.02
C LEU A 284 8.51 9.03 29.14
N ALA A 285 9.16 9.42 28.05
CA ALA A 285 10.05 10.59 27.99
C ALA A 285 9.26 11.92 27.81
N GLY A 286 7.94 11.86 27.61
CA GLY A 286 7.09 13.02 27.39
C GLY A 286 7.01 13.48 25.93
N GLU A 287 7.52 12.70 24.99
CA GLU A 287 7.46 13.01 23.55
C GLU A 287 6.18 12.43 22.95
N GLU A 288 5.49 13.22 22.11
CA GLU A 288 4.30 12.75 21.39
C GLU A 288 4.68 11.68 20.35
N ILE A 289 3.92 10.59 20.32
CA ILE A 289 4.20 9.43 19.44
C ILE A 289 3.22 9.29 18.27
N GLY A 290 2.31 10.26 18.11
CA GLY A 290 1.28 10.25 17.08
C GLY A 290 0.14 9.26 17.34
N PHE A 291 -0.65 9.01 16.29
CA PHE A 291 -1.85 8.19 16.38
C PHE A 291 -1.58 6.70 16.11
N PRO A 292 -2.29 5.79 16.82
CA PRO A 292 -2.26 4.36 16.49
C PRO A 292 -3.02 4.07 15.19
N PRO A 293 -2.80 2.89 14.58
CA PRO A 293 -3.62 2.40 13.48
C PRO A 293 -5.10 2.31 13.84
N THR A 294 -5.98 2.70 12.92
CA THR A 294 -7.43 2.60 13.08
C THR A 294 -7.91 1.17 12.84
N ASN A 295 -7.33 0.50 11.85
CA ASN A 295 -7.61 -0.88 11.46
C ASN A 295 -6.34 -1.52 10.89
N TYR A 296 -6.48 -2.70 10.30
CA TYR A 296 -5.42 -3.48 9.72
C TYR A 296 -5.92 -4.30 8.54
N LEU A 297 -5.03 -4.54 7.59
CA LEU A 297 -5.25 -5.42 6.45
C LEU A 297 -4.06 -6.35 6.32
N ILE A 298 -4.32 -7.65 6.29
CA ILE A 298 -3.35 -8.65 5.88
C ILE A 298 -3.97 -9.56 4.82
N VAL A 299 -3.18 -9.86 3.80
CA VAL A 299 -3.58 -10.70 2.68
C VAL A 299 -2.54 -11.77 2.45
N GLY A 300 -2.99 -13.02 2.41
CA GLY A 300 -2.15 -14.19 2.20
C GLY A 300 -2.65 -15.01 1.02
N GLU A 301 -1.74 -15.43 0.15
CA GLU A 301 -2.01 -16.41 -0.89
C GLU A 301 -1.52 -17.79 -0.44
N LYS A 302 -2.36 -18.81 -0.58
CA LYS A 302 -1.97 -20.19 -0.29
C LYS A 302 -0.99 -20.67 -1.35
N VAL A 303 0.27 -20.84 -0.94
CA VAL A 303 1.33 -21.41 -1.78
C VAL A 303 2.03 -22.51 -1.00
N PRO A 304 2.64 -23.50 -1.68
CA PRO A 304 3.44 -24.50 -1.00
C PRO A 304 4.54 -23.84 -0.14
N GLY A 305 4.47 -24.04 1.18
CA GLY A 305 5.49 -23.62 2.15
C GLY A 305 5.48 -22.16 2.61
N GLY A 306 4.46 -21.34 2.30
CA GLY A 306 4.36 -19.97 2.85
C GLY A 306 5.55 -19.06 2.54
N LYS A 307 6.02 -19.10 1.29
CA LYS A 307 7.32 -18.57 0.85
C LYS A 307 7.50 -17.08 1.15
N GLN A 308 8.63 -16.70 1.74
CA GLN A 308 9.06 -15.31 1.89
C GLN A 308 10.56 -15.20 1.63
N LEU A 309 10.98 -14.09 1.03
CA LEU A 309 12.39 -13.77 0.84
C LEU A 309 12.94 -12.96 2.00
N GLN A 310 14.08 -13.39 2.53
CA GLN A 310 14.79 -12.69 3.59
C GLN A 310 16.27 -12.50 3.25
N LEU A 311 16.84 -11.38 3.69
CA LEU A 311 18.28 -11.19 3.71
C LEU A 311 18.86 -12.04 4.84
N THR A 312 19.81 -12.93 4.53
CA THR A 312 20.43 -13.80 5.54
C THR A 312 21.82 -13.34 5.94
N ARG A 313 22.62 -12.86 4.98
CA ARG A 313 23.99 -12.43 5.28
C ARG A 313 24.56 -11.46 4.26
N HIS A 314 25.23 -10.40 4.71
CA HIS A 314 26.12 -9.61 3.86
C HIS A 314 27.41 -10.38 3.55
N LEU A 315 27.92 -10.18 2.34
CA LEU A 315 29.10 -10.86 1.80
C LEU A 315 30.16 -9.83 1.39
N PRO A 316 31.43 -10.23 1.34
CA PRO A 316 32.47 -9.43 0.70
C PRO A 316 32.09 -9.09 -0.75
N LYS A 317 32.47 -7.89 -1.18
CA LYS A 317 32.35 -7.45 -2.57
C LYS A 317 33.20 -8.35 -3.48
N LYS A 318 32.76 -8.51 -4.72
CA LYS A 318 33.53 -9.20 -5.77
C LYS A 318 34.51 -8.25 -6.43
N ASP A 319 35.59 -8.80 -6.98
CA ASP A 319 36.55 -8.05 -7.81
C ASP A 319 35.87 -7.49 -9.08
N THR A 320 34.96 -8.26 -9.66
CA THR A 320 34.06 -7.86 -10.75
C THR A 320 32.62 -7.80 -10.23
N PRO A 321 32.17 -6.64 -9.72
CA PRO A 321 30.81 -6.48 -9.23
C PRO A 321 29.80 -6.41 -10.37
N PHE A 322 28.57 -6.87 -10.11
CA PHE A 322 27.44 -6.69 -11.02
C PHE A 322 27.03 -5.21 -11.09
N LEU A 323 26.99 -4.52 -9.94
CA LEU A 323 26.71 -3.10 -9.85
C LEU A 323 28.01 -2.30 -9.88
N THR A 324 28.13 -1.39 -10.85
CA THR A 324 29.28 -0.49 -10.94
C THR A 324 28.93 0.88 -10.37
N LEU A 325 29.73 1.36 -9.43
CA LEU A 325 29.63 2.71 -8.87
C LEU A 325 30.59 3.65 -9.61
N SER A 326 30.12 4.84 -9.97
CA SER A 326 30.93 5.90 -10.58
C SER A 326 30.57 7.24 -9.96
N THR A 327 31.50 8.18 -9.93
CA THR A 327 31.29 9.50 -9.34
C THR A 327 31.44 10.58 -10.39
N PHE A 328 30.54 11.56 -10.34
CA PHE A 328 30.53 12.71 -11.25
C PHE A 328 30.60 14.01 -10.45
N LYS A 329 31.38 14.96 -10.94
CA LYS A 329 31.49 16.31 -10.37
C LYS A 329 30.67 17.29 -11.20
N ASN A 330 29.80 18.04 -10.54
CA ASN A 330 29.16 19.20 -11.15
C ASN A 330 30.20 20.33 -11.26
N ILE A 331 30.46 20.84 -12.46
CA ILE A 331 31.51 21.82 -12.75
C ILE A 331 31.20 23.21 -12.21
N ASN A 332 29.91 23.54 -12.04
CA ASN A 332 29.46 24.85 -11.58
C ASN A 332 29.47 24.94 -10.05
N THR A 333 29.12 23.85 -9.36
CA THR A 333 28.94 23.82 -7.89
C THR A 333 30.05 23.06 -7.15
N ASN A 334 30.92 22.35 -7.87
CA ASN A 334 31.90 21.38 -7.34
C ASN A 334 31.29 20.20 -6.56
N ARG A 335 29.97 20.05 -6.52
CA ARG A 335 29.28 18.95 -5.82
C ARG A 335 29.54 17.61 -6.52
N LEU A 336 29.81 16.58 -5.74
CA LEU A 336 29.99 15.20 -6.22
C LEU A 336 28.66 14.41 -6.14
N TYR A 337 28.46 13.52 -7.11
CA TYR A 337 27.31 12.65 -7.23
C TYR A 337 27.79 11.22 -7.45
N ASP A 338 27.39 10.31 -6.55
CA ASP A 338 27.58 8.88 -6.75
C ASP A 338 26.43 8.32 -7.57
N ILE A 339 26.76 7.55 -8.60
CA ILE A 339 25.83 6.98 -9.55
C ILE A 339 26.13 5.49 -9.70
N VAL A 340 25.11 4.65 -9.53
CA VAL A 340 25.20 3.19 -9.74
C VAL A 340 24.60 2.80 -11.09
N LYS A 341 25.22 1.84 -11.80
CA LYS A 341 24.68 1.26 -13.03
C LYS A 341 24.66 -0.27 -12.97
N ARG A 342 23.66 -0.86 -13.65
CA ARG A 342 23.66 -2.27 -14.06
C ARG A 342 24.43 -2.43 -15.38
N PRO A 343 24.87 -3.65 -15.76
CA PRO A 343 25.62 -3.86 -17.00
C PRO A 343 24.82 -3.53 -18.27
N ASN A 344 23.53 -3.86 -18.29
CA ASN A 344 22.67 -3.72 -19.47
C ASN A 344 21.57 -2.67 -19.25
N LYS A 345 21.15 -1.99 -20.32
CA LYS A 345 19.93 -1.17 -20.31
C LYS A 345 18.69 -2.05 -20.24
N VAL A 346 17.56 -1.45 -19.87
CA VAL A 346 16.30 -2.15 -19.59
C VAL A 346 15.24 -1.77 -20.62
N ILE A 347 14.58 -2.79 -21.18
CA ILE A 347 13.37 -2.63 -21.98
C ILE A 347 12.21 -3.21 -21.17
N ASP A 348 11.22 -2.37 -20.84
CA ASP A 348 9.96 -2.82 -20.25
C ASP A 348 8.98 -3.17 -21.36
N ILE A 349 8.26 -4.27 -21.19
CA ILE A 349 7.33 -4.81 -22.17
C ILE A 349 5.97 -4.91 -21.50
N ILE A 350 4.95 -4.35 -22.16
CA ILE A 350 3.57 -4.41 -21.69
C ILE A 350 2.74 -5.12 -22.76
N PRO A 351 2.56 -6.45 -22.64
CA PRO A 351 1.59 -7.18 -23.43
C PRO A 351 0.19 -6.85 -22.94
N TYR A 352 -0.69 -6.50 -23.86
CA TYR A 352 -2.08 -6.18 -23.54
C TYR A 352 -3.03 -6.73 -24.59
N ARG A 353 -4.31 -6.85 -24.22
CA ARG A 353 -5.40 -7.09 -25.15
C ARG A 353 -6.69 -6.47 -24.64
N ASN A 354 -7.58 -6.09 -25.55
CA ASN A 354 -8.94 -5.74 -25.21
C ASN A 354 -9.80 -7.02 -25.18
N SER A 355 -10.69 -7.12 -24.19
CA SER A 355 -11.62 -8.23 -24.05
C SER A 355 -13.02 -7.70 -23.73
N ASP A 356 -14.04 -8.53 -23.85
CA ASP A 356 -15.41 -8.17 -23.48
C ASP A 356 -15.54 -7.75 -22.00
N SER A 357 -14.61 -8.19 -21.15
CA SER A 357 -14.55 -7.83 -19.72
C SER A 357 -13.52 -6.74 -19.41
N GLY A 358 -13.09 -5.96 -20.40
CA GLY A 358 -12.18 -4.82 -20.24
C GLY A 358 -10.75 -5.07 -20.72
N LEU A 359 -9.89 -4.08 -20.46
CA LEU A 359 -8.47 -4.10 -20.84
C LEU A 359 -7.69 -5.07 -19.96
N LYS A 360 -6.96 -6.00 -20.58
CA LYS A 360 -6.12 -6.99 -19.91
C LYS A 360 -4.64 -6.70 -20.14
N VAL A 361 -3.83 -6.93 -19.12
CA VAL A 361 -2.37 -6.75 -19.15
C VAL A 361 -1.70 -8.01 -18.62
N ILE A 362 -0.66 -8.47 -19.32
CA ILE A 362 0.17 -9.58 -18.86
C ILE A 362 1.30 -9.05 -18.00
N ALA A 363 1.44 -9.60 -16.79
CA ALA A 363 2.54 -9.31 -15.88
C ALA A 363 3.03 -10.60 -15.21
N LYS A 364 4.20 -10.52 -14.58
CA LYS A 364 4.71 -11.61 -13.75
C LYS A 364 3.96 -11.56 -12.41
N HIS A 365 3.47 -12.70 -11.95
CA HIS A 365 2.85 -12.85 -10.64
C HIS A 365 3.81 -13.58 -9.69
N GLY A 366 4.00 -13.02 -8.50
CA GLY A 366 4.85 -13.62 -7.47
C GLY A 366 6.31 -13.73 -7.90
N TYR A 367 6.86 -12.69 -8.53
CA TYR A 367 8.27 -12.65 -8.92
C TYR A 367 9.18 -12.26 -7.75
N PRO A 368 10.31 -12.94 -7.51
CA PRO A 368 11.18 -12.68 -6.38
C PRO A 368 11.93 -11.33 -6.49
N ARG A 369 11.64 -10.44 -5.54
CA ARG A 369 12.24 -9.11 -5.30
C ARG A 369 12.56 -8.96 -3.81
N PRO A 370 13.66 -9.58 -3.32
CA PRO A 370 13.99 -9.57 -1.90
C PRO A 370 14.30 -8.18 -1.34
N LEU A 371 14.69 -7.22 -2.21
CA LEU A 371 14.94 -5.84 -1.78
C LEU A 371 13.70 -5.13 -1.24
N ALA A 372 12.49 -5.61 -1.56
CA ALA A 372 11.25 -5.14 -0.94
C ALA A 372 11.25 -5.27 0.60
N ASN A 373 12.04 -6.22 1.13
CA ASN A 373 12.08 -6.58 2.54
C ASN A 373 13.37 -6.09 3.23
N VAL A 374 14.27 -5.41 2.53
CA VAL A 374 15.55 -4.95 3.09
C VAL A 374 15.36 -3.67 3.89
N LYS A 375 15.59 -3.76 5.20
CA LYS A 375 15.42 -2.65 6.15
C LYS A 375 16.69 -1.82 6.39
N ALA A 376 17.71 -1.88 5.54
CA ALA A 376 19.07 -1.31 5.68
C ALA A 376 19.19 -0.05 6.58
N ASP A 377 19.24 -0.24 7.90
CA ASP A 377 19.13 0.77 8.97
C ASP A 377 18.10 1.89 8.71
N SER A 378 17.02 1.57 8.00
CA SER A 378 15.99 2.50 7.54
C SER A 378 14.63 2.05 8.05
N PRO A 379 13.87 2.94 8.69
CA PRO A 379 12.52 2.64 9.14
C PRO A 379 11.56 2.50 7.94
N ILE A 380 10.49 1.70 8.12
CA ILE A 380 9.38 1.61 7.17
C ILE A 380 8.27 2.50 7.69
N LEU A 381 8.10 3.67 7.09
CA LEU A 381 7.28 4.76 7.67
C LEU A 381 5.81 4.39 7.84
N ASP A 382 5.31 3.54 6.95
CA ASP A 382 3.91 3.16 6.82
C ASP A 382 3.59 1.78 7.38
N GLY A 383 4.57 1.08 7.96
CA GLY A 383 4.41 -0.26 8.50
C GLY A 383 4.18 -1.38 7.46
N LYS A 384 3.99 -1.07 6.17
CA LYS A 384 3.68 -2.07 5.13
C LYS A 384 4.80 -3.08 4.94
N GLN A 385 4.48 -4.36 5.08
CA GLN A 385 5.37 -5.50 4.81
C GLN A 385 4.86 -6.34 3.63
N TYR A 386 5.79 -7.03 2.97
CA TYR A 386 5.57 -7.90 1.83
C TYR A 386 6.33 -9.22 2.02
N SER A 387 5.99 -10.26 1.25
CA SER A 387 6.79 -11.49 1.19
C SER A 387 8.07 -11.34 0.35
N GLY A 388 8.23 -10.24 -0.38
CA GLY A 388 9.29 -10.10 -1.37
C GLY A 388 8.99 -10.84 -2.69
N TYR A 389 7.84 -11.50 -2.82
CA TYR A 389 7.31 -11.93 -4.10
C TYR A 389 6.23 -10.93 -4.53
N ILE A 390 6.46 -10.21 -5.63
CA ILE A 390 5.58 -9.13 -6.06
C ILE A 390 5.10 -9.33 -7.50
N PRO A 391 3.96 -8.74 -7.88
CA PRO A 391 3.65 -8.49 -9.27
C PRO A 391 4.66 -7.52 -9.89
N GLU A 392 5.09 -7.78 -11.12
CA GLU A 392 6.02 -6.91 -11.84
C GLU A 392 5.83 -7.03 -13.36
N GLY A 393 6.05 -5.93 -14.08
CA GLY A 393 6.08 -5.91 -15.54
C GLY A 393 7.14 -6.85 -16.15
N LEU A 394 6.95 -7.17 -17.43
CA LEU A 394 7.93 -7.95 -18.19
C LEU A 394 9.08 -7.01 -18.54
N ALA A 395 10.31 -7.47 -18.33
CA ALA A 395 11.50 -6.65 -18.60
C ALA A 395 12.62 -7.52 -19.13
N ILE A 396 13.32 -7.05 -20.16
CA ILE A 396 14.50 -7.68 -20.76
C ILE A 396 15.67 -6.70 -20.80
N ALA A 397 16.86 -7.23 -21.01
CA ALA A 397 18.01 -6.41 -21.38
C ALA A 397 17.83 -5.88 -22.82
N GLU A 398 18.39 -4.71 -23.11
CA GLU A 398 18.48 -4.19 -24.48
C GLU A 398 19.15 -5.23 -25.40
N THR A 399 18.53 -5.47 -26.55
CA THR A 399 18.89 -6.53 -27.49
C THR A 399 18.51 -6.13 -28.92
N ASP A 400 19.26 -6.63 -29.91
CA ASP A 400 18.94 -6.47 -31.32
C ASP A 400 17.80 -7.41 -31.78
N ASN A 401 17.49 -8.46 -30.99
CA ASN A 401 16.49 -9.47 -31.33
C ASN A 401 15.40 -9.59 -30.26
N ILE A 402 14.65 -8.49 -30.09
CA ILE A 402 13.60 -8.35 -29.06
C ILE A 402 12.54 -9.45 -29.12
N LYS A 403 12.14 -9.88 -30.32
CA LYS A 403 11.10 -10.90 -30.50
C LYS A 403 11.56 -12.25 -29.95
N THR A 404 12.81 -12.62 -30.24
CA THR A 404 13.41 -13.88 -29.74
C THR A 404 13.56 -13.85 -28.22
N GLU A 405 13.94 -12.72 -27.63
CA GLU A 405 14.02 -12.60 -26.17
C GLU A 405 12.65 -12.64 -25.49
N ILE A 406 11.61 -12.08 -26.10
CA ILE A 406 10.23 -12.19 -25.60
C ILE A 406 9.78 -13.66 -25.58
N GLU A 407 9.98 -14.38 -26.68
CA GLU A 407 9.65 -15.80 -26.78
C GLU A 407 10.49 -16.63 -25.80
N ASN A 408 11.80 -16.47 -25.79
CA ASN A 408 12.71 -17.23 -24.93
C ASN A 408 12.50 -17.00 -23.44
N ARG A 409 12.00 -15.83 -23.03
CA ARG A 409 11.86 -15.51 -21.60
C ARG A 409 10.44 -15.66 -21.08
N PHE A 410 9.45 -15.39 -21.93
CA PHE A 410 8.04 -15.31 -21.55
C PHE A 410 7.17 -16.29 -22.32
N ASN A 411 7.71 -17.05 -23.28
CA ASN A 411 6.96 -17.98 -24.12
C ASN A 411 5.77 -17.29 -24.83
N ILE A 412 5.95 -16.02 -25.19
CA ILE A 412 5.03 -15.25 -26.04
C ILE A 412 5.64 -15.22 -27.44
N LYS A 413 5.01 -15.90 -28.38
CA LYS A 413 5.56 -16.10 -29.72
C LYS A 413 5.32 -14.89 -30.62
N PRO A 414 6.20 -14.64 -31.61
CA PRO A 414 6.05 -13.54 -32.55
C PRO A 414 4.71 -13.50 -33.29
N GLU A 415 4.07 -14.64 -33.53
CA GLU A 415 2.76 -14.76 -34.17
C GLU A 415 1.57 -14.44 -33.25
N GLU A 416 1.78 -14.31 -31.93
CA GLU A 416 0.71 -14.01 -30.96
C GLU A 416 0.45 -12.50 -30.82
N TYR A 417 1.24 -11.63 -31.46
CA TYR A 417 1.09 -10.18 -31.38
C TYR A 417 1.37 -9.45 -32.70
N GLU A 418 0.67 -8.33 -32.90
CA GLU A 418 0.71 -7.57 -34.15
C GLU A 418 2.03 -6.82 -34.37
N THR A 419 2.27 -5.84 -33.51
CA THR A 419 3.28 -4.81 -33.69
C THR A 419 3.88 -4.41 -32.35
N ILE A 420 5.19 -4.16 -32.36
CA ILE A 420 5.90 -3.57 -31.24
C ILE A 420 5.82 -2.05 -31.39
N ARG A 421 5.19 -1.38 -30.42
CA ARG A 421 5.06 0.08 -30.42
C ARG A 421 5.90 0.66 -29.29
N THR A 422 6.79 1.60 -29.61
CA THR A 422 7.51 2.36 -28.57
C THR A 422 6.54 3.19 -27.74
N SER A 423 6.76 3.19 -26.44
CA SER A 423 5.95 3.88 -25.43
C SER A 423 6.81 4.96 -24.77
N LEU A 424 6.89 4.98 -23.44
CA LEU A 424 7.65 5.96 -22.68
C LEU A 424 9.16 5.66 -22.67
N ASN A 425 9.94 6.72 -22.45
CA ASN A 425 11.36 6.64 -22.14
C ASN A 425 11.63 7.46 -20.88
N TYR A 426 12.08 6.83 -19.80
CA TYR A 426 12.22 7.50 -18.50
C TYR A 426 13.40 6.99 -17.69
N TYR A 427 13.83 7.80 -16.73
CA TYR A 427 14.80 7.45 -15.71
C TYR A 427 14.08 7.09 -14.41
N THR A 428 14.43 5.95 -13.81
CA THR A 428 13.72 5.44 -12.62
C THR A 428 13.99 6.25 -11.37
N SER A 429 15.26 6.62 -11.12
CA SER A 429 15.70 7.49 -10.03
C SER A 429 17.05 8.16 -10.40
N PRO A 430 17.03 9.18 -11.30
CA PRO A 430 18.25 9.72 -11.94
C PRO A 430 19.22 10.44 -10.99
N GLY A 431 18.85 10.63 -9.72
CA GLY A 431 19.72 11.22 -8.70
C GLY A 431 20.81 10.28 -8.18
N GLY A 432 20.66 8.96 -8.38
CA GLY A 432 21.63 7.96 -7.92
C GLY A 432 21.71 6.71 -8.80
N ILE A 433 20.74 6.50 -9.70
CA ILE A 433 20.63 5.29 -10.52
C ILE A 433 20.76 5.68 -11.99
N ASN A 434 21.81 5.17 -12.64
CA ASN A 434 22.02 5.26 -14.08
C ASN A 434 21.20 4.17 -14.79
N GLU A 435 19.90 4.37 -14.81
CA GLU A 435 18.94 3.47 -15.44
C GLU A 435 17.96 4.27 -16.27
N LYS A 436 18.10 4.16 -17.59
CA LYS A 436 17.10 4.59 -18.57
C LYS A 436 16.32 3.37 -19.01
N VAL A 437 15.01 3.45 -18.90
CA VAL A 437 14.07 2.44 -19.34
C VAL A 437 13.42 2.91 -20.62
N THR A 438 13.33 2.00 -21.60
CA THR A 438 12.50 2.16 -22.79
C THR A 438 11.34 1.19 -22.67
N SER A 439 10.11 1.71 -22.68
CA SER A 439 8.91 0.89 -22.64
C SER A 439 8.39 0.61 -24.05
N ILE A 440 7.85 -0.59 -24.25
CA ILE A 440 7.14 -0.98 -25.46
C ILE A 440 5.79 -1.62 -25.15
N PHE A 441 4.83 -1.41 -26.04
CA PHE A 441 3.53 -2.09 -26.05
C PHE A 441 3.52 -3.20 -27.11
N ILE A 442 2.96 -4.36 -26.75
CA ILE A 442 2.63 -5.43 -27.70
C ILE A 442 1.16 -5.81 -27.54
N GLU A 443 0.39 -5.73 -28.62
CA GLU A 443 -1.03 -6.07 -28.64
C GLU A 443 -1.22 -7.54 -29.00
N LEU A 444 -1.82 -8.31 -28.10
CA LEU A 444 -2.02 -9.75 -28.25
C LEU A 444 -3.30 -10.06 -29.01
N HIS A 445 -3.22 -11.00 -29.95
CA HIS A 445 -4.35 -11.45 -30.77
C HIS A 445 -5.35 -12.34 -30.00
N SER A 446 -4.84 -13.10 -29.04
CA SER A 446 -5.59 -14.09 -28.29
C SER A 446 -5.08 -14.15 -26.84
N PRO A 447 -5.86 -14.71 -25.91
CA PRO A 447 -5.34 -15.07 -24.60
C PRO A 447 -4.11 -15.98 -24.76
N ILE A 448 -3.03 -15.67 -24.05
CA ILE A 448 -1.85 -16.53 -23.96
C ILE A 448 -2.06 -17.61 -22.89
N SER A 449 -1.25 -18.66 -22.90
CA SER A 449 -1.28 -19.70 -21.86
C SER A 449 -0.93 -19.11 -20.48
N LEU A 450 -1.94 -18.98 -19.62
CA LEU A 450 -1.81 -18.43 -18.26
C LEU A 450 -1.20 -19.43 -17.30
N ASN A 451 -0.58 -18.94 -16.22
CA ASN A 451 0.10 -19.75 -15.21
C ASN A 451 1.30 -20.54 -15.73
N THR A 452 1.84 -20.15 -16.88
CA THR A 452 3.12 -20.69 -17.37
C THR A 452 4.22 -20.26 -16.41
N PRO A 453 4.95 -21.21 -15.77
CA PRO A 453 6.09 -20.88 -14.93
C PRO A 453 7.10 -20.06 -15.71
N LEU A 454 7.70 -19.06 -15.07
CA LEU A 454 8.80 -18.34 -15.71
C LEU A 454 10.03 -19.23 -15.81
N ASN A 455 10.79 -19.05 -16.89
CA ASN A 455 12.01 -19.82 -17.11
C ASN A 455 13.00 -19.65 -15.95
N GLU A 456 13.59 -20.77 -15.54
CA GLU A 456 14.58 -20.82 -14.46
C GLU A 456 15.85 -20.03 -14.80
N GLY A 457 16.56 -19.56 -13.77
CA GLY A 457 17.89 -18.95 -13.91
C GLY A 457 17.92 -17.42 -14.02
N TYR A 458 16.80 -16.75 -14.31
CA TYR A 458 16.77 -15.27 -14.40
C TYR A 458 16.67 -14.58 -13.04
N SER A 459 15.99 -15.18 -12.07
CA SER A 459 15.81 -14.61 -10.74
C SER A 459 16.93 -14.98 -9.76
N GLY A 460 17.60 -16.10 -10.01
CA GLY A 460 18.49 -16.77 -9.05
C GLY A 460 17.77 -17.64 -8.02
N PHE A 461 16.43 -17.65 -8.00
CA PHE A 461 15.61 -18.48 -7.12
C PHE A 461 14.94 -19.61 -7.92
N LYS A 462 14.59 -20.69 -7.24
CA LYS A 462 13.83 -21.82 -7.81
C LYS A 462 12.42 -21.40 -8.19
N ASP A 463 11.75 -20.67 -7.29
CA ASP A 463 10.45 -20.07 -7.60
C ASP A 463 10.63 -18.69 -8.24
N SER A 464 10.41 -18.63 -9.55
CA SER A 464 10.42 -17.37 -10.31
C SER A 464 9.02 -16.80 -10.56
N GLY A 465 7.98 -17.39 -9.98
CA GLY A 465 6.60 -17.03 -10.27
C GLY A 465 6.14 -17.50 -11.65
N TYR A 466 5.08 -16.88 -12.16
CA TYR A 466 4.43 -17.27 -13.41
C TYR A 466 3.86 -16.06 -14.17
N LEU A 467 3.54 -16.23 -15.45
CA LEU A 467 2.80 -15.21 -16.19
C LEU A 467 1.32 -15.24 -15.84
N HIS A 468 0.78 -14.06 -15.53
CA HIS A 468 -0.62 -13.87 -15.19
C HIS A 468 -1.23 -12.75 -16.02
N GLU A 469 -2.48 -12.96 -16.42
CA GLU A 469 -3.29 -11.95 -17.07
C GLU A 469 -4.12 -11.24 -16.02
N TYR A 470 -3.84 -9.96 -15.85
CA TYR A 470 -4.57 -9.11 -14.94
C TYR A 470 -5.60 -8.28 -15.68
N ASP A 471 -6.68 -7.96 -14.98
CA ASP A 471 -7.47 -6.79 -15.32
C ASP A 471 -6.68 -5.51 -15.04
N ALA A 472 -6.56 -4.63 -16.04
CA ALA A 472 -5.72 -3.45 -15.94
C ALA A 472 -6.29 -2.41 -14.93
N VAL A 473 -7.63 -2.33 -14.79
CA VAL A 473 -8.28 -1.51 -13.76
C VAL A 473 -7.93 -2.06 -12.38
N GLN A 474 -8.00 -3.39 -12.22
CA GLN A 474 -7.66 -4.03 -10.95
C GLN A 474 -6.21 -3.74 -10.55
N LEU A 475 -5.23 -3.83 -11.47
CA LEU A 475 -3.84 -3.49 -11.16
C LEU A 475 -3.65 -2.04 -10.72
N LEU A 476 -4.31 -1.07 -11.38
CA LEU A 476 -4.26 0.33 -10.94
C LEU A 476 -4.88 0.51 -9.55
N ASN A 477 -5.95 -0.21 -9.23
CA ASN A 477 -6.54 -0.19 -7.90
C ASN A 477 -5.60 -0.81 -6.86
N THR A 478 -4.93 -1.92 -7.18
CA THR A 478 -3.92 -2.58 -6.33
C THR A 478 -2.71 -1.67 -6.07
N ALA A 479 -2.33 -0.80 -7.02
CA ALA A 479 -1.27 0.21 -6.81
C ALA A 479 -1.72 1.30 -5.84
N GLN A 480 -2.96 1.75 -5.97
CA GLN A 480 -3.55 2.77 -5.09
C GLN A 480 -3.73 2.27 -3.65
N THR A 481 -3.85 0.96 -3.43
CA THR A 481 -3.92 0.34 -2.08
C THR A 481 -2.56 -0.15 -1.58
N GLY A 482 -1.49 -0.01 -2.37
CA GLY A 482 -0.11 -0.28 -1.95
C GLY A 482 0.34 -1.73 -2.04
N ALA A 483 -0.43 -2.60 -2.71
CA ALA A 483 -0.09 -4.00 -2.95
C ALA A 483 0.65 -4.21 -4.29
N LEU A 484 0.43 -3.35 -5.28
CA LEU A 484 1.31 -3.24 -6.44
C LEU A 484 2.30 -2.12 -6.15
N VAL A 485 3.55 -2.50 -5.91
CA VAL A 485 4.59 -1.58 -5.44
C VAL A 485 5.61 -1.23 -6.52
N GLU A 486 5.45 -1.77 -7.72
CA GLU A 486 6.41 -1.63 -8.80
C GLU A 486 6.02 -0.45 -9.72
N ALA A 487 6.82 0.61 -9.63
CA ALA A 487 6.58 1.90 -10.25
C ALA A 487 6.44 1.83 -11.78
N ARG A 488 7.24 0.98 -12.43
CA ARG A 488 7.34 0.92 -13.89
C ARG A 488 6.10 0.25 -14.48
N LEU A 489 5.56 -0.79 -13.83
CA LEU A 489 4.30 -1.39 -14.25
C LEU A 489 3.16 -0.38 -14.12
N GLU A 490 3.05 0.32 -12.99
CA GLU A 490 1.99 1.30 -12.75
C GLU A 490 1.97 2.42 -13.80
N VAL A 491 3.12 3.07 -14.04
CA VAL A 491 3.19 4.20 -14.99
C VAL A 491 2.85 3.78 -16.42
N ASN A 492 3.25 2.58 -16.83
CA ASN A 492 2.97 2.10 -18.17
C ASN A 492 1.51 1.68 -18.35
N ILE A 493 0.84 1.18 -17.30
CA ILE A 493 -0.61 0.93 -17.36
C ILE A 493 -1.35 2.26 -17.52
N TYR A 494 -1.02 3.30 -16.73
CA TYR A 494 -1.62 4.63 -16.95
C TYR A 494 -1.43 5.13 -18.38
N ASN A 495 -0.21 5.05 -18.90
CA ASN A 495 0.06 5.46 -20.28
C ASN A 495 -0.73 4.63 -21.30
N LEU A 496 -0.93 3.34 -21.06
CA LEU A 496 -1.74 2.48 -21.92
C LEU A 496 -3.20 2.94 -21.97
N PHE A 497 -3.83 3.23 -20.82
CA PHE A 497 -5.19 3.80 -20.78
C PHE A 497 -5.30 5.08 -21.58
N LEU A 498 -4.35 6.01 -21.41
CA LEU A 498 -4.31 7.28 -22.14
C LEU A 498 -4.15 7.09 -23.65
N LYS A 499 -3.23 6.20 -24.09
CA LYS A 499 -2.99 5.93 -25.51
C LYS A 499 -4.17 5.24 -26.20
N LEU A 500 -4.89 4.39 -25.46
CA LEU A 500 -6.10 3.74 -25.96
C LEU A 500 -7.37 4.60 -25.80
N ALA A 501 -7.26 5.80 -25.22
CA ALA A 501 -8.39 6.67 -24.87
C ALA A 501 -9.47 5.96 -24.03
N ILE A 502 -9.05 5.04 -23.16
CA ILE A 502 -9.94 4.34 -22.22
C ILE A 502 -10.06 5.21 -20.95
N PRO A 503 -11.27 5.48 -20.44
CA PRO A 503 -11.44 6.20 -19.18
C PRO A 503 -10.71 5.51 -18.03
N LEU A 504 -10.08 6.31 -17.17
CA LEU A 504 -9.49 5.78 -15.95
C LEU A 504 -10.58 5.28 -15.01
N PRO A 505 -10.30 4.27 -14.18
CA PRO A 505 -11.27 3.78 -13.20
C PRO A 505 -11.55 4.83 -12.11
N LYS A 506 -12.35 4.47 -11.12
CA LYS A 506 -12.56 5.33 -9.96
C LYS A 506 -11.29 5.37 -9.10
N TRP A 507 -10.82 6.57 -8.77
CA TRP A 507 -9.77 6.77 -7.78
C TRP A 507 -10.21 6.28 -6.37
N LEU A 508 -9.42 5.37 -5.80
CA LEU A 508 -9.60 4.79 -4.46
C LEU A 508 -8.76 5.50 -3.38
N GLY A 509 -7.74 6.27 -3.78
CA GLY A 509 -6.91 7.02 -2.84
C GLY A 509 -7.63 8.22 -2.23
N GLN A 510 -6.93 8.93 -1.34
CA GLN A 510 -7.42 10.17 -0.76
C GLN A 510 -7.74 11.19 -1.86
N LYS A 511 -8.94 11.79 -1.81
CA LYS A 511 -9.29 12.96 -2.62
C LYS A 511 -8.94 14.22 -1.85
N THR A 512 -8.46 15.22 -2.57
CA THR A 512 -7.95 16.46 -1.96
C THR A 512 -8.53 17.67 -2.65
N ALA A 513 -9.06 18.61 -1.86
CA ALA A 513 -9.47 19.90 -2.35
C ALA A 513 -8.23 20.74 -2.71
N ILE A 514 -8.13 21.15 -3.97
CA ILE A 514 -7.02 21.99 -4.44
C ILE A 514 -7.41 23.46 -4.29
N GLN A 515 -6.54 24.23 -3.63
CA GLN A 515 -6.76 25.65 -3.36
C GLN A 515 -6.86 26.47 -4.65
N ASN A 516 -7.87 27.35 -4.72
CA ASN A 516 -7.98 28.33 -5.79
C ASN A 516 -7.11 29.55 -5.48
N VAL A 517 -6.45 30.08 -6.51
CA VAL A 517 -5.68 31.33 -6.45
C VAL A 517 -6.14 32.29 -7.54
N GLU A 518 -6.09 33.59 -7.25
CA GLU A 518 -6.49 34.63 -8.22
C GLU A 518 -5.50 34.76 -9.37
N LYS A 519 -4.19 34.64 -9.07
CA LYS A 519 -3.11 34.81 -10.04
C LYS A 519 -2.06 33.73 -9.87
N ILE A 520 -1.63 33.16 -11.00
CA ILE A 520 -0.50 32.25 -11.08
C ILE A 520 0.31 32.55 -12.34
N HIS A 521 1.63 32.64 -12.20
CA HIS A 521 2.53 32.89 -13.32
C HIS A 521 2.87 31.56 -14.00
N ALA A 522 2.08 31.20 -15.01
CA ALA A 522 2.27 29.98 -15.76
C ALA A 522 3.61 29.97 -16.50
N THR A 523 4.35 28.87 -16.36
CA THR A 523 5.58 28.61 -17.11
C THR A 523 5.25 27.82 -18.36
N ASP A 524 5.86 28.20 -19.49
CA ASP A 524 5.73 27.51 -20.77
C ASP A 524 6.57 26.22 -20.76
N LEU A 525 5.90 25.07 -20.87
CA LEU A 525 6.53 23.76 -20.86
C LEU A 525 7.53 23.59 -22.02
N GLU A 526 7.22 24.10 -23.22
CA GLU A 526 8.09 23.94 -24.38
C GLU A 526 9.43 24.66 -24.17
N LYS A 527 9.43 25.80 -23.47
CA LYS A 527 10.69 26.48 -23.09
C LYS A 527 11.54 25.65 -22.14
N LEU A 528 10.91 24.97 -21.18
CA LEU A 528 11.64 24.11 -20.25
C LEU A 528 12.20 22.86 -20.93
N LEU A 529 11.44 22.26 -21.85
CA LEU A 529 11.88 21.09 -22.61
C LEU A 529 13.05 21.39 -23.56
N GLN A 530 13.21 22.66 -23.96
CA GLN A 530 14.34 23.11 -24.79
C GLN A 530 15.60 23.43 -23.99
N LEU A 531 15.55 23.46 -22.65
CA LEU A 531 16.71 23.72 -21.83
C LEU A 531 17.76 22.62 -22.01
N ASN A 532 19.00 23.04 -22.27
CA ASN A 532 20.12 22.13 -22.47
C ASN A 532 21.35 22.64 -21.72
N THR A 533 21.83 21.84 -20.78
CA THR A 533 23.06 22.13 -20.02
C THR A 533 23.98 20.92 -20.02
N LYS A 534 25.27 21.17 -19.80
CA LYS A 534 26.29 20.12 -19.65
C LYS A 534 27.18 20.48 -18.48
N GLU A 535 26.84 19.97 -17.32
CA GLU A 535 27.45 20.38 -16.05
C GLU A 535 28.27 19.29 -15.37
N TYR A 536 28.37 18.09 -15.93
CA TYR A 536 29.02 16.96 -15.25
C TYR A 536 30.24 16.42 -15.98
N ILE A 537 31.28 16.11 -15.19
CA ILE A 537 32.48 15.38 -15.63
C ILE A 537 32.74 14.20 -14.68
N HIS A 538 33.39 13.16 -15.19
CA HIS A 538 33.82 12.04 -14.34
C HIS A 538 34.79 12.52 -13.26
N ASN A 539 34.72 11.92 -12.08
CA ASN A 539 35.59 12.22 -10.95
C ASN A 539 36.06 10.92 -10.29
N ASP A 540 37.38 10.79 -10.08
CA ASP A 540 37.96 9.56 -9.54
C ASP A 540 37.78 9.41 -8.03
N SER A 541 37.55 10.52 -7.31
CA SER A 541 37.21 10.50 -5.88
C SER A 541 35.73 10.20 -5.68
N GLN A 542 35.41 9.34 -4.71
CA GLN A 542 34.03 8.99 -4.38
C GLN A 542 33.31 10.12 -3.63
N ALA A 543 32.00 10.28 -3.85
CA ALA A 543 31.18 11.21 -3.08
C ALA A 543 30.83 10.64 -1.69
N GLY A 544 30.75 9.31 -1.58
CA GLY A 544 30.41 8.60 -0.33
C GLY A 544 28.92 8.61 0.00
N PHE A 545 28.07 9.09 -0.90
CA PHE A 545 26.62 9.13 -0.71
C PHE A 545 25.99 7.75 -0.84
N LEU A 546 26.44 6.94 -1.82
CA LEU A 546 25.93 5.60 -2.06
C LEU A 546 26.92 4.53 -1.61
N LYS A 547 26.40 3.45 -1.02
CA LYS A 547 27.14 2.25 -0.66
C LYS A 547 26.58 1.05 -1.40
N THR A 548 27.45 0.35 -2.13
CA THR A 548 27.11 -0.96 -2.71
C THR A 548 27.28 -2.08 -1.69
N HIS A 549 26.36 -3.03 -1.73
CA HIS A 549 26.28 -4.21 -0.89
C HIS A 549 26.20 -5.45 -1.75
N ARG A 550 26.73 -6.55 -1.23
CA ARG A 550 26.51 -7.90 -1.76
C ARG A 550 25.93 -8.74 -0.64
N ALA A 551 24.83 -9.42 -0.87
CA ALA A 551 24.15 -10.18 0.19
C ALA A 551 23.53 -11.47 -0.34
N SER A 552 23.47 -12.47 0.53
CA SER A 552 22.73 -13.71 0.34
C SER A 552 21.28 -13.50 0.80
N PHE A 553 20.36 -13.98 -0.02
CA PHE A 553 18.94 -13.97 0.24
C PHE A 553 18.39 -15.40 0.13
N GLU A 554 17.46 -15.76 1.00
CA GLU A 554 16.89 -17.11 1.04
C GLU A 554 15.36 -17.03 1.00
N ALA A 555 14.74 -17.98 0.31
CA ALA A 555 13.31 -18.22 0.39
C ALA A 555 13.02 -19.16 1.57
N THR A 556 12.36 -18.64 2.61
CA THR A 556 11.91 -19.46 3.73
C THR A 556 10.81 -20.43 3.28
N GLY A 557 10.76 -21.61 3.88
CA GLY A 557 9.75 -22.63 3.54
C GLY A 557 10.09 -23.50 2.33
N ILE A 558 11.26 -23.28 1.69
CA ILE A 558 11.79 -24.16 0.64
C ILE A 558 13.26 -24.48 0.94
N ASP A 559 13.62 -25.76 0.91
CA ASP A 559 15.00 -26.16 1.08
C ASP A 559 15.90 -25.69 -0.06
N LYS A 560 17.01 -25.04 0.32
CA LYS A 560 18.11 -24.64 -0.57
C LYS A 560 17.66 -23.75 -1.74
N ASP A 561 16.76 -22.81 -1.50
CA ASP A 561 16.38 -21.79 -2.49
C ASP A 561 16.96 -20.43 -2.07
N SER A 562 18.06 -20.03 -2.71
CA SER A 562 18.81 -18.84 -2.34
C SER A 562 19.48 -18.18 -3.53
N ALA A 563 19.62 -16.86 -3.46
CA ALA A 563 20.30 -16.06 -4.46
C ALA A 563 21.24 -15.06 -3.80
N ILE A 564 22.39 -14.81 -4.44
CA ILE A 564 23.29 -13.73 -4.05
C ILE A 564 23.06 -12.54 -4.97
N LEU A 565 22.67 -11.41 -4.41
CA LEU A 565 22.40 -10.19 -5.15
C LEU A 565 23.28 -9.05 -4.68
N GLU A 566 23.47 -8.07 -5.56
CA GLU A 566 24.07 -6.79 -5.24
C GLU A 566 23.00 -5.71 -5.22
N TYR A 567 23.08 -4.79 -4.26
CA TYR A 567 22.15 -3.66 -4.15
C TYR A 567 22.87 -2.41 -3.64
N VAL A 568 22.22 -1.25 -3.77
CA VAL A 568 22.74 0.03 -3.30
C VAL A 568 21.81 0.66 -2.27
N SER A 569 22.39 1.33 -1.27
CA SER A 569 21.65 2.19 -0.35
C SER A 569 22.43 3.47 -0.04
N PRO A 570 21.77 4.54 0.42
CA PRO A 570 22.48 5.70 0.97
C PRO A 570 23.31 5.33 2.21
N THR A 571 24.41 6.07 2.45
CA THR A 571 25.27 5.87 3.62
C THR A 571 24.70 6.53 4.89
N HIS A 572 24.29 7.80 4.78
CA HIS A 572 23.90 8.63 5.92
C HIS A 572 22.39 8.94 6.01
N TYR A 573 21.66 8.69 4.93
CA TYR A 573 20.22 8.89 4.86
C TYR A 573 19.47 7.56 4.98
N SER A 574 18.17 7.64 5.23
CA SER A 574 17.29 6.47 5.10
C SER A 574 17.13 6.10 3.62
N THR A 575 16.51 4.94 3.35
CA THR A 575 16.07 4.54 2.02
C THR A 575 14.74 5.19 1.61
N ASN A 576 14.18 6.06 2.45
CA ASN A 576 12.90 6.72 2.19
C ASN A 576 13.09 8.05 1.46
N THR A 577 12.29 8.26 0.42
CA THR A 577 12.17 9.51 -0.32
C THR A 577 10.74 10.01 -0.17
N VAL A 578 10.58 11.30 0.11
CA VAL A 578 9.30 11.97 -0.10
C VAL A 578 9.37 12.74 -1.41
N ILE A 579 8.34 12.58 -2.25
CA ILE A 579 8.11 13.49 -3.39
C ILE A 579 6.91 14.35 -3.08
N THR A 580 7.02 15.62 -3.41
CA THR A 580 6.01 16.63 -3.13
C THR A 580 5.50 17.22 -4.43
N LEU A 581 4.19 17.32 -4.57
CA LEU A 581 3.50 17.91 -5.72
C LEU A 581 2.73 19.16 -5.27
N PRO A 582 3.36 20.34 -5.26
CA PRO A 582 2.66 21.60 -5.05
C PRO A 582 1.60 21.83 -6.13
N VAL A 583 0.37 22.15 -5.73
CA VAL A 583 -0.75 22.33 -6.67
C VAL A 583 -1.59 23.56 -6.35
N PHE A 584 -2.02 24.24 -7.41
CA PHE A 584 -3.01 25.31 -7.33
C PHE A 584 -4.05 25.16 -8.45
N LYS A 585 -5.22 25.75 -8.22
CA LYS A 585 -6.27 25.90 -9.23
C LYS A 585 -6.43 27.39 -9.57
N ASN A 586 -6.44 27.73 -10.86
CA ASN A 586 -6.69 29.09 -11.32
C ASN A 586 -7.59 29.04 -12.57
N ASN A 587 -8.70 29.78 -12.54
CA ASN A 587 -9.72 29.82 -13.61
C ASN A 587 -10.17 28.43 -14.09
N GLY A 588 -10.37 27.50 -13.15
CA GLY A 588 -10.80 26.12 -13.45
C GLY A 588 -9.68 25.16 -13.87
N ALA A 589 -8.49 25.65 -14.23
CA ALA A 589 -7.34 24.84 -14.61
C ALA A 589 -6.43 24.53 -13.41
N PHE A 590 -5.86 23.33 -13.38
CA PHE A 590 -4.88 22.91 -12.38
C PHE A 590 -3.47 23.21 -12.85
N TYR A 591 -2.65 23.74 -11.94
CA TYR A 591 -1.24 24.04 -12.12
C TYR A 591 -0.41 23.27 -11.11
N ILE A 592 0.70 22.71 -11.57
CA ILE A 592 1.62 21.92 -10.78
C ILE A 592 2.94 22.69 -10.69
N GLY A 593 3.49 22.80 -9.48
CA GLY A 593 4.80 23.40 -9.23
C GLY A 593 5.91 22.37 -9.41
N LEU A 594 6.77 22.58 -10.41
CA LEU A 594 7.86 21.69 -10.78
C LEU A 594 9.23 22.36 -10.61
N GLU A 595 10.27 21.53 -10.48
CA GLU A 595 11.66 21.97 -10.47
C GLU A 595 12.35 21.64 -11.79
N THR A 596 13.32 22.48 -12.15
CA THR A 596 14.34 22.11 -13.13
C THR A 596 15.61 21.74 -12.37
N ARG A 597 16.07 20.49 -12.50
CA ARG A 597 17.31 20.00 -11.88
C ARG A 597 18.37 19.74 -12.96
N SER A 598 19.63 19.82 -12.54
CA SER A 598 20.77 19.34 -13.31
C SER A 598 21.25 18.04 -12.66
N LEU A 599 21.31 16.94 -13.42
CA LEU A 599 21.71 15.61 -12.94
C LEU A 599 22.68 14.91 -13.92
N PRO A 600 23.61 14.09 -13.44
CA PRO A 600 24.58 13.40 -14.30
C PRO A 600 23.93 12.33 -15.20
N VAL A 601 22.89 11.64 -14.73
CA VAL A 601 22.27 10.52 -15.47
C VAL A 601 21.66 10.97 -16.79
N PRO A 602 20.79 12.01 -16.85
CA PRO A 602 20.34 12.55 -18.14
C PRO A 602 21.50 12.90 -19.07
N GLN A 603 22.56 13.51 -18.55
CA GLN A 603 23.71 13.91 -19.37
C GLN A 603 24.43 12.72 -20.01
N ILE A 604 24.56 11.61 -19.29
CA ILE A 604 25.19 10.38 -19.79
C ILE A 604 24.44 9.85 -21.03
N PHE A 605 23.11 9.93 -21.06
CA PHE A 605 22.30 9.36 -22.13
C PHE A 605 21.99 10.33 -23.28
N THR A 606 21.79 11.62 -22.99
CA THR A 606 21.29 12.59 -23.99
C THR A 606 22.21 13.80 -24.17
N ASN A 607 23.37 13.82 -23.51
CA ASN A 607 24.27 14.97 -23.50
C ASN A 607 23.58 16.27 -23.02
N ASN A 608 22.58 16.13 -22.15
CA ASN A 608 21.87 17.22 -21.48
C ASN A 608 21.66 16.83 -20.01
N SER A 609 22.23 17.59 -19.07
CA SER A 609 22.03 17.36 -17.63
C SER A 609 20.69 17.87 -17.10
N THR A 610 20.00 18.76 -17.84
CA THR A 610 18.73 19.36 -17.41
C THR A 610 17.59 18.35 -17.46
N ILE A 611 16.79 18.29 -16.39
CA ILE A 611 15.60 17.47 -16.28
C ILE A 611 14.51 18.20 -15.47
N ILE A 612 13.25 18.06 -15.92
CA ILE A 612 12.07 18.56 -15.20
C ILE A 612 11.64 17.48 -14.20
N THR A 613 11.51 17.84 -12.93
CA THR A 613 11.18 16.89 -11.85
C THR A 613 10.13 17.47 -10.91
N VAL A 614 9.49 16.59 -10.15
CA VAL A 614 8.84 17.01 -8.89
C VAL A 614 9.91 17.34 -7.85
N PRO A 615 9.65 18.28 -6.92
CA PRO A 615 10.50 18.39 -5.74
C PRO A 615 10.53 17.08 -4.97
N ALA A 616 11.75 16.60 -4.71
CA ALA A 616 12.00 15.30 -4.09
C ALA A 616 13.11 15.41 -3.05
N PHE A 617 12.88 14.81 -1.88
CA PHE A 617 13.75 14.90 -0.71
C PHE A 617 14.04 13.51 -0.13
N ARG A 618 15.34 13.21 0.02
CA ARG A 618 15.79 12.01 0.73
C ARG A 618 15.64 12.26 2.24
N LEU A 619 14.95 11.38 2.94
CA LEU A 619 14.65 11.54 4.37
C LEU A 619 15.82 11.09 5.25
N SER A 620 16.01 11.78 6.38
CA SER A 620 16.95 11.36 7.42
C SER A 620 16.48 10.06 8.08
N LYS A 621 17.37 9.41 8.83
CA LYS A 621 17.03 8.19 9.60
C LYS A 621 16.14 8.48 10.82
N GLU A 622 16.04 9.74 11.22
CA GLU A 622 15.19 10.20 12.34
C GLU A 622 13.71 10.23 12.00
N VAL A 623 13.35 10.27 10.71
CA VAL A 623 11.96 10.14 10.27
C VAL A 623 11.59 8.66 10.30
N ARG A 624 10.89 8.21 11.35
CA ARG A 624 10.68 6.78 11.65
C ARG A 624 9.29 6.26 11.32
N ASN A 625 8.30 7.13 11.29
CA ASN A 625 6.90 6.78 11.06
C ASN A 625 6.17 7.92 10.35
N TYR A 626 4.86 7.77 10.13
CA TYR A 626 4.06 8.83 9.53
C TYR A 626 4.00 10.11 10.35
N TYR A 627 4.00 10.03 11.68
CA TYR A 627 4.01 11.23 12.52
C TYR A 627 5.28 12.06 12.31
N ASP A 628 6.46 11.43 12.34
CA ASP A 628 7.72 12.12 12.06
C ASP A 628 7.75 12.71 10.63
N LEU A 629 7.17 11.99 9.65
CA LEU A 629 7.07 12.46 8.27
C LEU A 629 6.17 13.69 8.16
N GLU A 630 5.04 13.69 8.86
CA GLU A 630 4.09 14.80 8.91
C GLU A 630 4.71 16.04 9.55
N GLN A 631 5.49 15.87 10.63
CA GLN A 631 6.28 16.95 11.21
C GLN A 631 7.32 17.46 10.21
N TYR A 632 8.04 16.57 9.52
CA TYR A 632 9.00 16.96 8.49
C TYR A 632 8.33 17.77 7.36
N LEU A 633 7.17 17.33 6.86
CA LEU A 633 6.42 18.03 5.81
C LEU A 633 6.03 19.46 6.23
N ASN A 634 5.62 19.66 7.49
CA ASN A 634 5.31 20.99 8.04
C ASN A 634 6.53 21.94 8.07
N THR A 635 7.76 21.40 8.09
CA THR A 635 8.98 22.22 8.06
C THR A 635 9.43 22.64 6.65
N LEU A 636 8.88 22.02 5.60
CA LEU A 636 9.28 22.31 4.23
C LEU A 636 8.89 23.73 3.81
N LYS A 637 9.74 24.34 2.99
CA LYS A 637 9.52 25.67 2.40
C LYS A 637 9.93 25.67 0.94
N PHE A 638 9.19 26.40 0.12
CA PHE A 638 9.41 26.53 -1.31
C PHE A 638 9.62 28.01 -1.65
N GLY A 639 10.88 28.44 -1.62
CA GLY A 639 11.19 29.87 -1.62
C GLY A 639 10.61 30.55 -0.38
N ASN A 640 9.74 31.54 -0.59
CA ASN A 640 9.08 32.28 0.49
C ASN A 640 7.73 31.69 0.91
N SER A 641 7.33 30.55 0.33
CA SER A 641 6.04 29.92 0.61
C SER A 641 6.17 28.77 1.61
N ASN A 642 5.23 28.70 2.55
CA ASN A 642 5.16 27.66 3.58
C ASN A 642 4.13 26.59 3.22
N VAL A 643 4.37 25.36 3.68
CA VAL A 643 3.37 24.29 3.63
C VAL A 643 2.27 24.59 4.66
N ILE A 644 1.02 24.70 4.18
CA ILE A 644 -0.17 24.91 5.02
C ILE A 644 -1.05 23.67 5.12
N GLY A 645 -0.72 22.63 4.35
CA GLY A 645 -1.41 21.35 4.39
C GLY A 645 -0.81 20.38 3.38
N TYR A 646 -1.17 19.11 3.51
CA TYR A 646 -0.75 18.05 2.60
C TYR A 646 -1.74 16.90 2.60
N SER A 647 -1.64 16.05 1.59
CA SER A 647 -2.42 14.82 1.48
C SER A 647 -1.64 13.77 0.69
N LYS A 648 -1.89 12.49 0.98
CA LYS A 648 -1.20 11.41 0.27
C LYS A 648 -1.68 11.33 -1.17
N LEU A 649 -0.75 11.13 -2.10
CA LEU A 649 -1.05 10.91 -3.51
C LEU A 649 -0.92 9.42 -3.86
N GLY A 650 -1.82 8.63 -3.29
CA GLY A 650 -1.75 7.17 -3.33
C GLY A 650 -0.65 6.61 -2.42
N GLU A 651 -0.37 5.31 -2.58
CA GLU A 651 0.53 4.58 -1.69
C GLU A 651 2.00 4.59 -2.15
N LYS A 652 2.91 4.15 -1.27
CA LYS A 652 4.34 4.10 -1.59
C LYS A 652 4.62 3.16 -2.77
N TYR A 653 5.73 3.42 -3.46
CA TYR A 653 6.24 2.55 -4.53
C TYR A 653 7.76 2.44 -4.47
N PHE A 654 8.31 1.42 -5.14
CA PHE A 654 9.74 1.26 -5.36
C PHE A 654 10.09 1.69 -6.79
N PRO A 655 10.99 2.67 -6.97
CA PRO A 655 11.34 3.15 -8.31
C PRO A 655 12.20 2.16 -9.10
N SER A 656 13.08 1.41 -8.42
CA SER A 656 13.90 0.36 -9.03
C SER A 656 14.27 -0.73 -8.02
N ILE A 657 13.28 -1.56 -7.69
CA ILE A 657 13.38 -2.62 -6.65
C ILE A 657 14.37 -3.74 -7.00
N GLY A 658 14.95 -3.73 -8.20
CA GLY A 658 16.04 -4.62 -8.61
C GLY A 658 17.45 -4.08 -8.32
N ILE A 659 17.58 -2.83 -7.87
CA ILE A 659 18.88 -2.18 -7.59
C ILE A 659 18.92 -1.66 -6.16
N THR A 660 17.81 -1.10 -5.67
CA THR A 660 17.78 -0.39 -4.39
C THR A 660 16.50 -0.72 -3.61
N PRO A 661 16.54 -0.77 -2.27
CA PRO A 661 15.35 -0.82 -1.43
C PRO A 661 14.70 0.57 -1.23
N GLU A 662 14.98 1.54 -2.10
CA GLU A 662 14.36 2.87 -2.04
C GLU A 662 12.83 2.80 -2.03
N GLN A 663 12.22 3.50 -1.08
CA GLN A 663 10.77 3.63 -0.96
C GLN A 663 10.38 5.10 -1.18
N VAL A 664 9.44 5.36 -2.07
CA VAL A 664 9.00 6.71 -2.40
C VAL A 664 7.59 6.93 -1.89
N TYR A 665 7.41 8.00 -1.10
CA TYR A 665 6.16 8.43 -0.49
C TYR A 665 5.65 9.70 -1.19
N PRO A 666 4.59 9.62 -2.01
CA PRO A 666 4.10 10.75 -2.78
C PRO A 666 3.04 11.57 -2.03
N TYR A 667 3.20 12.90 -2.01
CA TYR A 667 2.28 13.83 -1.36
C TYR A 667 1.89 14.99 -2.27
N ILE A 668 0.62 15.37 -2.24
CA ILE A 668 0.17 16.69 -2.68
C ILE A 668 0.49 17.69 -1.57
N ILE A 669 1.07 18.83 -1.92
CA ILE A 669 1.40 19.91 -0.99
C ILE A 669 0.53 21.13 -1.27
N HIS A 670 -0.05 21.68 -0.21
CA HIS A 670 -0.74 22.96 -0.22
C HIS A 670 0.19 24.03 0.32
N LEU A 671 0.42 25.04 -0.50
CA LEU A 671 1.27 26.18 -0.22
C LEU A 671 0.39 27.39 0.10
N ASP A 672 0.86 28.27 1.00
CA ASP A 672 0.16 29.53 1.29
C ASP A 672 -0.02 30.42 0.04
N GLN A 673 0.94 30.39 -0.88
CA GLN A 673 0.93 31.16 -2.12
C GLN A 673 1.83 30.53 -3.22
N PRO A 674 1.59 30.81 -4.51
CA PRO A 674 2.53 30.48 -5.57
C PRO A 674 3.91 31.14 -5.33
N THR A 675 4.97 30.44 -5.72
CA THR A 675 6.37 30.86 -5.52
C THR A 675 7.12 30.87 -6.85
N ASP A 676 8.03 31.82 -7.05
CA ASP A 676 8.84 31.93 -8.28
C ASP A 676 9.99 30.91 -8.33
N THR A 677 10.23 30.20 -7.23
CA THR A 677 11.22 29.10 -7.17
C THR A 677 10.76 27.82 -7.85
N LEU A 678 9.47 27.74 -8.21
CA LEU A 678 8.88 26.61 -8.92
C LEU A 678 8.33 27.06 -10.27
N HIS A 679 8.37 26.16 -11.24
CA HIS A 679 7.71 26.33 -12.53
C HIS A 679 6.26 25.86 -12.43
N TRP A 680 5.30 26.77 -12.61
CA TRP A 680 3.88 26.45 -12.56
C TRP A 680 3.36 26.06 -13.93
N ILE A 681 3.14 24.77 -14.17
CA ILE A 681 2.73 24.25 -15.48
C ILE A 681 1.31 23.70 -15.39
N LYS A 682 0.49 23.96 -16.42
CA LYS A 682 -0.85 23.37 -16.47
C LYS A 682 -0.76 21.85 -16.59
N ILE A 683 -1.58 21.14 -15.83
CA ILE A 683 -1.57 19.67 -15.85
C ILE A 683 -1.83 19.12 -17.27
N ASN A 684 -2.74 19.73 -18.03
CA ASN A 684 -3.06 19.27 -19.38
C ASN A 684 -1.89 19.41 -20.36
N ASP A 685 -1.05 20.43 -20.21
CA ASP A 685 0.14 20.60 -21.06
C ASP A 685 1.14 19.47 -20.83
N LEU A 686 1.29 19.04 -19.56
CA LEU A 686 2.10 17.88 -19.19
C LEU A 686 1.50 16.57 -19.69
N MET A 687 0.20 16.35 -19.50
CA MET A 687 -0.49 15.13 -19.95
C MET A 687 -0.44 14.96 -21.47
N ASN A 688 -0.56 16.06 -22.22
CA ASN A 688 -0.48 16.05 -23.68
C ASN A 688 0.95 15.78 -24.21
N ASN A 689 1.97 15.95 -23.36
CA ASN A 689 3.39 15.74 -23.68
C ASN A 689 4.02 14.66 -22.79
N LEU A 690 3.23 13.69 -22.32
CA LEU A 690 3.68 12.68 -21.35
C LEU A 690 4.92 11.90 -21.84
N ASP A 691 5.04 11.69 -23.15
CA ASP A 691 6.17 11.02 -23.81
C ASP A 691 7.49 11.82 -23.76
N LYS A 692 7.41 13.14 -23.55
CA LYS A 692 8.57 14.03 -23.36
C LYS A 692 9.00 14.14 -21.90
N ILE A 693 8.19 13.66 -20.96
CA ILE A 693 8.52 13.67 -19.53
C ILE A 693 9.36 12.42 -19.20
N VAL A 694 10.59 12.64 -18.73
CA VAL A 694 11.58 11.57 -18.55
C VAL A 694 11.90 11.24 -17.09
N ASP A 695 11.31 11.95 -16.11
CA ASP A 695 11.43 11.62 -14.68
C ASP A 695 10.26 10.72 -14.24
N THR A 696 10.55 9.51 -13.76
CA THR A 696 9.51 8.54 -13.37
C THR A 696 8.69 9.04 -12.18
N HIS A 697 9.31 9.74 -11.23
CA HIS A 697 8.60 10.29 -10.08
C HIS A 697 7.54 11.31 -10.52
N LEU A 698 7.90 12.21 -11.44
CA LEU A 698 6.95 13.13 -12.07
C LEU A 698 5.87 12.40 -12.86
N LEU A 699 6.22 11.40 -13.67
CA LEU A 699 5.22 10.63 -14.43
C LEU A 699 4.16 9.99 -13.53
N ILE A 700 4.58 9.33 -12.44
CA ILE A 700 3.66 8.67 -11.50
C ILE A 700 2.81 9.71 -10.75
N ALA A 701 3.44 10.76 -10.22
CA ALA A 701 2.72 11.81 -9.50
C ALA A 701 1.69 12.52 -10.41
N LEU A 702 2.06 12.78 -11.66
CA LEU A 702 1.18 13.38 -12.66
C LEU A 702 0.00 12.47 -12.99
N CYS A 703 0.24 11.18 -13.28
CA CYS A 703 -0.81 10.23 -13.61
C CYS A 703 -1.80 10.05 -12.44
N ARG A 704 -1.28 9.92 -11.20
CA ARG A 704 -2.12 9.80 -10.01
C ARG A 704 -2.92 11.07 -9.73
N LEU A 705 -2.32 12.25 -9.87
CA LEU A 705 -3.05 13.50 -9.69
C LEU A 705 -4.16 13.61 -10.73
N TYR A 706 -3.84 13.39 -12.01
CA TYR A 706 -4.81 13.43 -13.09
C TYR A 706 -5.99 12.46 -12.85
N HIS A 707 -5.68 11.21 -12.47
CA HIS A 707 -6.68 10.21 -12.10
C HIS A 707 -7.58 10.66 -10.92
N SER A 708 -7.00 11.25 -9.89
CA SER A 708 -7.75 11.72 -8.70
C SER A 708 -8.75 12.84 -9.00
N GLN A 709 -8.55 13.58 -10.11
CA GLN A 709 -9.38 14.73 -10.51
C GLN A 709 -10.44 14.38 -11.57
N GLN A 710 -10.48 13.14 -12.07
CA GLN A 710 -11.51 12.69 -13.01
C GLN A 710 -12.85 12.38 -12.33
#